data_AF-A0A7J5RNN5-F1
#
_entry.id   AF-A0A7J5RNN5-F1
#
_cell.length_a   1.000
_cell.length_b   1.000
_cell.length_c   1.000
_cell.angle_alpha   90.00
_cell.angle_beta   90.00
_cell.angle_gamma   90.00
#
_symmetry.space_group_name_H-M   'P 1'
#
loop_
_entity.id
_entity.type
_entity.pdbx_description
1 polymer ?
#
loop_
_entity_poly.entity_id
_entity_poly.type
_entity_poly.pdbx_seq_one_letter_code
_entity_poly.pdbx_strand_id
1 'polypeptide(L)'
;GSGWHKDRLLLAGGAGMTLTADGGYRPFNEADKPEGFAIRDVGMTLEIEYSTANVTDTDAELITCLGQLDNGNRYGLIVTPEEAKFLTGVVTEAMDAGQVLRYEDSVGTKFQPGTNIRITYVFYPNVQTNEQRTLIGFYVNGEESAASKWLDKVNFDIQSQLEFKSAGADLNVKSVRIYNKALTSDEVLNNYIVDRNHLEDADGEPGVRSLDEDNRVLNEGDTVSMEKLMGLMKKRRNSILVLIGTGSVGSEVPSESDTLNVVDALAQLNDKKANKLVREVRFYNGEDRTLDFILTNVYVRIQGTSSVNYARKNFRFYFQKTASGWTVTLSYGEIDGNGRQKNPVVTTGKKNLFKLRRNSVGAKLACSKCDFSDSSMTTNTGGAKLINDGLKEMGLLTPAQRYAKDHGLEDDYRSAIDGLPCDLFVAKSADEDLTYYGQYNMNNEKSDSYPIFGQDETIGGEKWGEGDTLNYLEADEEGHKQYLPVCFETLNNSNPLCLFHWLPSTEPEHKDFMDYNFDGGLEFNHPKDTFWSDGGGDAEEEPNLKDHLGTGDKYDKMYKATDRMMSFVYRCVKETPAGRNMVYSTESHSFEGVDYEDDGDKFPTAKWQSDTFRKEASKYFDLPHLIAYYLYVQFNLGVDQLAKNMLIRTWDGVKWLIDYYDGDCQLGSDNKSFLTGKYDDNRQTKRDGAYVMQGHNSWLWNLIVANCWDMIVEIMVSGWNGGASFMSAFSIQKAIDHFDTEQMKKWCSRLYNKSGIFKYIYPFLNEMPVGADGAKQTYPQIYGLKGSLKAHRNYFIQRRYDLKQVEYGYVSTLGAQFYQSTASLDKAYTLKPMQYRLTIPYRVQLSTSNGVQADSGVVDADVLHSLQLTRAFGENDPLKIIGAAKVKELVWHEDAFAIGFNFGLLTSLVKLDMSVEKASGYRNGSFMASTNGMLLLEEVNMRNNRLARNGDNGNVATLDLSWQGRLKKLDVRGTGLTRVKLATGAPVVQLCLPDTIEELFLEYLTKLSDSGLILEGINNVRGYRYTNCPGIDGFAMLERLHQARLNGSGKLERFVLEIDREDDGTLLKKYYDYGTYTQTGAVDDRHSGLRGKLTLTKYLADEELEKYAARYPELTIKQPPYTM
;
A
#
# COMPACT_ATOMS: atom_id res chain seq x y z
N GLY A 1 -5.61 29.68 -5.21
CA GLY A 1 -4.41 30.18 -5.90
C GLY A 1 -3.18 29.83 -5.07
N SER A 2 -1.98 29.93 -5.64
CA SER A 2 -0.71 29.71 -4.94
C SER A 2 -0.42 30.82 -3.92
N GLY A 3 0.31 30.51 -2.85
CA GLY A 3 0.68 31.48 -1.81
C GLY A 3 0.93 30.83 -0.45
N TRP A 4 1.20 31.66 0.56
CA TRP A 4 1.33 31.19 1.94
C TRP A 4 -0.03 30.89 2.54
N HIS A 5 -0.20 29.66 3.03
CA HIS A 5 -1.37 29.19 3.76
C HIS A 5 -0.91 28.63 5.10
N LYS A 6 -1.26 29.32 6.19
CA LYS A 6 -0.75 29.02 7.54
C LYS A 6 0.79 28.97 7.54
N ASP A 7 1.40 27.84 7.88
CA ASP A 7 2.83 27.59 7.97
C ASP A 7 3.42 26.94 6.70
N ARG A 8 2.70 26.95 5.58
CA ARG A 8 3.11 26.29 4.32
C ARG A 8 2.98 27.19 3.11
N LEU A 9 3.86 26.99 2.14
CA LEU A 9 3.75 27.57 0.80
C LEU A 9 3.01 26.58 -0.13
N LEU A 10 1.83 26.96 -0.62
CA LEU A 10 1.08 26.22 -1.63
C LEU A 10 1.52 26.67 -3.03
N LEU A 11 1.98 25.72 -3.83
CA LEU A 11 2.13 25.84 -5.28
C LEU A 11 1.00 25.05 -5.94
N ALA A 12 0.18 25.71 -6.75
CA ALA A 12 -0.93 25.11 -7.48
C ALA A 12 -1.02 25.67 -8.91
N GLY A 13 -1.66 24.92 -9.81
CA GLY A 13 -1.98 25.38 -11.16
C GLY A 13 -0.75 25.68 -12.03
N GLY A 14 0.31 24.88 -11.90
CA GLY A 14 1.58 25.06 -12.63
C GLY A 14 2.51 26.15 -12.09
N ALA A 15 2.28 26.67 -10.89
CA ALA A 15 3.23 27.56 -10.22
C ALA A 15 4.55 26.84 -9.90
N GLY A 16 5.63 27.61 -9.74
CA GLY A 16 6.93 27.10 -9.36
C GLY A 16 7.72 28.06 -8.48
N MET A 17 8.72 27.52 -7.78
CA MET A 17 9.67 28.23 -6.94
C MET A 17 11.05 27.62 -7.17
N THR A 18 12.08 28.46 -7.24
CA THR A 18 13.49 28.03 -7.31
C THR A 18 14.25 28.62 -6.14
N LEU A 19 14.99 27.79 -5.42
CA LEU A 19 15.89 28.27 -4.36
C LEU A 19 17.16 28.86 -5.01
N THR A 20 17.47 30.11 -4.71
CA THR A 20 18.59 30.83 -5.34
C THR A 20 19.41 31.65 -4.32
N ALA A 21 20.66 31.91 -4.65
CA ALA A 21 21.60 32.81 -3.97
C ALA A 21 22.32 33.66 -5.04
N ASP A 22 23.08 34.69 -4.63
CA ASP A 22 23.89 35.48 -5.59
C ASP A 22 24.88 34.55 -6.32
N GLY A 23 24.72 34.42 -7.65
CA GLY A 23 25.48 33.46 -8.48
C GLY A 23 24.80 32.10 -8.74
N GLY A 24 23.61 31.88 -8.18
CA GLY A 24 22.84 30.63 -8.22
C GLY A 24 23.17 29.72 -7.03
N TYR A 25 22.18 29.02 -6.48
CA TYR A 25 22.37 28.08 -5.37
C TYR A 25 22.18 26.63 -5.85
N ARG A 26 23.26 25.83 -5.79
CA ARG A 26 23.31 24.45 -6.30
C ARG A 26 23.75 23.52 -5.18
N PRO A 27 22.81 22.91 -4.44
CA PRO A 27 23.14 22.25 -3.18
C PRO A 27 24.05 21.02 -3.36
N PHE A 28 23.99 20.35 -4.50
CA PHE A 28 24.77 19.13 -4.78
C PHE A 28 26.03 19.36 -5.63
N ASN A 29 26.34 20.61 -5.97
CA ASN A 29 27.57 20.94 -6.71
C ASN A 29 28.75 21.07 -5.73
N GLU A 30 29.76 20.22 -5.90
CA GLU A 30 30.99 20.21 -5.12
C GLU A 30 31.76 21.54 -5.25
N ALA A 31 31.79 22.11 -6.44
CA ALA A 31 32.53 23.35 -6.71
C ALA A 31 31.92 24.58 -6.01
N ASP A 32 30.63 24.52 -5.67
CA ASP A 32 29.92 25.58 -4.97
C ASP A 32 29.99 25.42 -3.43
N LYS A 33 30.68 24.37 -2.93
CA LYS A 33 30.87 24.18 -1.48
C LYS A 33 31.92 25.15 -0.92
N PRO A 34 31.70 25.69 0.29
CA PRO A 34 32.72 26.49 0.96
C PRO A 34 34.03 25.71 1.17
N GLU A 35 35.16 26.41 1.23
CA GLU A 35 36.46 25.80 1.49
C GLU A 35 36.44 24.97 2.79
N GLY A 36 36.88 23.71 2.71
CA GLY A 36 36.85 22.75 3.83
C GLY A 36 35.52 21.99 4.00
N PHE A 37 34.54 22.20 3.11
CA PHE A 37 33.22 21.58 3.18
C PHE A 37 32.88 20.71 1.96
N ALA A 38 33.90 20.12 1.35
CA ALA A 38 33.74 19.11 0.30
C ALA A 38 32.82 17.97 0.78
N ILE A 39 31.86 17.54 -0.04
CA ILE A 39 30.89 16.49 0.31
C ILE A 39 31.65 15.18 0.61
N ARG A 40 32.76 14.93 -0.09
CA ARG A 40 33.59 13.74 0.16
C ARG A 40 34.22 13.73 1.55
N ASP A 41 34.50 14.90 2.13
CA ASP A 41 35.30 15.03 3.35
C ASP A 41 34.41 15.18 4.61
N VAL A 42 33.35 16.00 4.53
CA VAL A 42 32.46 16.29 5.67
C VAL A 42 31.01 15.84 5.46
N GLY A 43 30.67 15.44 4.23
CA GLY A 43 29.31 15.06 3.86
C GLY A 43 28.37 16.24 3.71
N MET A 44 27.09 15.93 3.51
CA MET A 44 26.04 16.92 3.32
C MET A 44 24.69 16.36 3.76
N THR A 45 23.77 17.22 4.17
CA THR A 45 22.37 16.83 4.44
C THR A 45 21.37 17.80 3.79
N LEU A 46 20.32 17.25 3.18
CA LEU A 46 19.15 17.99 2.68
C LEU A 46 17.89 17.44 3.35
N GLU A 47 17.08 18.32 3.95
CA GLU A 47 15.79 17.98 4.54
C GLU A 47 14.68 18.81 3.87
N ILE A 48 13.57 18.18 3.50
CA ILE A 48 12.39 18.84 2.92
C ILE A 48 11.13 18.27 3.58
N GLU A 49 10.29 19.11 4.17
CA GLU A 49 8.95 18.74 4.64
C GLU A 49 7.89 19.27 3.69
N TYR A 50 7.07 18.37 3.14
CA TYR A 50 6.06 18.69 2.13
C TYR A 50 4.85 17.75 2.18
N SER A 51 3.79 18.13 1.47
CA SER A 51 2.66 17.26 1.14
C SER A 51 2.11 17.60 -0.25
N THR A 52 1.41 16.65 -0.87
CA THR A 52 0.82 16.81 -2.20
C THR A 52 -0.70 16.73 -2.15
N ALA A 53 -1.39 17.39 -3.07
CA ALA A 53 -2.85 17.30 -3.18
C ALA A 53 -3.28 17.40 -4.65
N ASN A 54 -4.54 17.09 -4.95
CA ASN A 54 -5.13 17.30 -6.28
C ASN A 54 -4.27 16.69 -7.41
N VAL A 55 -3.80 15.46 -7.20
CA VAL A 55 -2.87 14.77 -8.10
C VAL A 55 -3.60 14.35 -9.38
N THR A 56 -3.12 14.83 -10.52
CA THR A 56 -3.58 14.44 -11.86
C THR A 56 -2.56 13.59 -12.61
N ASP A 57 -1.30 13.59 -12.17
CA ASP A 57 -0.19 12.83 -12.73
C ASP A 57 0.74 12.41 -11.58
N THR A 58 0.84 11.11 -11.31
CA THR A 58 1.65 10.55 -10.21
C THR A 58 3.15 10.52 -10.52
N ASP A 59 3.54 10.68 -11.78
CA ASP A 59 4.92 10.72 -12.24
C ASP A 59 5.45 12.14 -12.41
N ALA A 60 4.60 13.14 -12.20
CA ALA A 60 4.97 14.55 -12.27
C ALA A 60 6.14 14.88 -11.34
N GLU A 61 7.22 15.41 -11.90
CA GLU A 61 8.41 15.80 -11.14
C GLU A 61 8.17 17.15 -10.43
N LEU A 62 7.82 17.07 -9.14
CA LEU A 62 7.44 18.22 -8.30
C LEU A 62 8.62 18.89 -7.62
N ILE A 63 9.62 18.13 -7.16
CA ILE A 63 10.84 18.70 -6.60
C ILE A 63 12.03 18.06 -7.30
N THR A 64 12.87 18.87 -7.91
CA THR A 64 13.96 18.40 -8.76
C THR A 64 15.26 19.15 -8.51
N CYS A 65 16.37 18.43 -8.54
CA CYS A 65 17.71 18.98 -8.70
C CYS A 65 18.56 17.90 -9.40
N LEU A 66 18.57 17.96 -10.73
CA LEU A 66 19.08 16.90 -11.61
C LEU A 66 20.28 17.36 -12.43
N GLY A 67 21.28 16.49 -12.54
CA GLY A 67 22.33 16.54 -13.55
C GLY A 67 22.09 15.47 -14.62
N GLN A 68 22.87 15.54 -15.69
CA GLN A 68 22.89 14.55 -16.76
C GLN A 68 24.35 14.15 -17.04
N LEU A 69 24.61 12.84 -17.10
CA LEU A 69 25.92 12.29 -17.48
C LEU A 69 26.07 12.29 -19.00
N ASP A 70 27.31 12.17 -19.50
CA ASP A 70 27.61 12.14 -20.94
C ASP A 70 26.90 11.00 -21.70
N ASN A 71 26.58 9.90 -21.02
CA ASN A 71 25.83 8.78 -21.58
C ASN A 71 24.30 9.01 -21.64
N GLY A 72 23.84 10.18 -21.19
CA GLY A 72 22.42 10.57 -21.17
C GLY A 72 21.68 10.24 -19.87
N ASN A 73 22.28 9.46 -18.96
CA ASN A 73 21.64 9.08 -17.69
C ASN A 73 21.47 10.30 -16.77
N ARG A 74 20.34 10.36 -16.06
CA ARG A 74 20.06 11.40 -15.07
C ARG A 74 20.56 11.00 -13.68
N TYR A 75 21.02 11.97 -12.89
CA TYR A 75 21.41 11.77 -11.50
C TYR A 75 20.99 12.98 -10.65
N GLY A 76 20.69 12.78 -9.36
CA GLY A 76 20.19 13.85 -8.48
C GLY A 76 18.82 13.57 -7.87
N LEU A 77 18.21 14.60 -7.27
CA LEU A 77 16.95 14.49 -6.53
C LEU A 77 15.73 14.55 -7.46
N ILE A 78 14.81 13.60 -7.31
CA ILE A 78 13.46 13.63 -7.88
C ILE A 78 12.43 13.33 -6.79
N VAL A 79 11.42 14.18 -6.70
CA VAL A 79 10.23 13.97 -5.88
C VAL A 79 8.99 14.10 -6.76
N THR A 80 8.17 13.06 -6.76
CA THR A 80 6.85 13.03 -7.40
C THR A 80 5.75 13.03 -6.32
N PRO A 81 4.45 13.05 -6.68
CA PRO A 81 3.38 12.89 -5.72
C PRO A 81 3.46 11.64 -4.83
N GLU A 82 4.09 10.57 -5.33
CA GLU A 82 4.09 9.26 -4.69
C GLU A 82 5.48 8.75 -4.33
N GLU A 83 6.56 9.44 -4.71
CA GLU A 83 7.91 8.90 -4.54
C GLU A 83 8.90 10.04 -4.30
N ALA A 84 9.90 9.81 -3.45
CA ALA A 84 11.10 10.62 -3.43
C ALA A 84 12.27 9.67 -3.58
N LYS A 85 13.15 9.99 -4.53
CA LYS A 85 14.36 9.23 -4.80
C LYS A 85 15.51 10.15 -5.17
N PHE A 86 16.70 9.70 -4.83
CA PHE A 86 17.94 10.25 -5.36
C PHE A 86 18.51 9.26 -6.37
N LEU A 87 18.56 9.68 -7.64
CA LEU A 87 19.13 8.91 -8.73
C LEU A 87 20.65 8.96 -8.66
N THR A 88 21.30 7.79 -8.71
CA THR A 88 22.77 7.74 -8.68
C THR A 88 23.41 8.03 -10.04
N GLY A 89 22.69 7.86 -11.15
CA GLY A 89 23.21 7.91 -12.52
C GLY A 89 23.62 6.56 -13.08
N VAL A 90 23.69 5.52 -12.24
CA VAL A 90 23.90 4.14 -12.66
C VAL A 90 22.57 3.56 -13.14
N VAL A 91 22.57 3.01 -14.35
CA VAL A 91 21.42 2.28 -14.90
C VAL A 91 21.84 0.82 -15.04
N THR A 92 21.09 -0.06 -14.39
CA THR A 92 21.24 -1.51 -14.53
C THR A 92 20.29 -2.00 -15.61
N GLU A 93 20.80 -2.77 -16.56
CA GLU A 93 19.99 -3.43 -17.59
C GLU A 93 19.78 -4.90 -17.19
N ALA A 94 18.53 -5.32 -17.13
CA ALA A 94 18.11 -6.71 -16.97
C ALA A 94 17.30 -7.15 -18.19
N MET A 95 17.29 -8.45 -18.48
CA MET A 95 16.52 -9.03 -19.59
C MET A 95 15.25 -9.67 -19.03
N ASP A 96 14.09 -9.17 -19.44
CA ASP A 96 12.78 -9.70 -19.06
C ASP A 96 11.94 -10.03 -20.29
N ALA A 97 11.54 -11.29 -20.44
CA ALA A 97 10.69 -11.76 -21.54
C ALA A 97 11.12 -11.31 -22.96
N GLY A 98 12.42 -11.13 -23.18
CA GLY A 98 12.98 -10.64 -24.46
C GLY A 98 13.02 -9.11 -24.61
N GLN A 99 12.67 -8.35 -23.56
CA GLN A 99 12.82 -6.90 -23.46
C GLN A 99 13.93 -6.54 -22.47
N VAL A 100 14.69 -5.47 -22.76
CA VAL A 100 15.69 -4.93 -21.84
C VAL A 100 15.00 -4.00 -20.85
N LEU A 101 14.90 -4.40 -19.58
CA LEU A 101 14.46 -3.56 -18.49
C LEU A 101 15.63 -2.74 -17.97
N ARG A 102 15.44 -1.42 -17.92
CA ARG A 102 16.42 -0.46 -17.40
C ARG A 102 15.95 0.02 -16.04
N TYR A 103 16.75 -0.21 -15.01
CA TYR A 103 16.50 0.29 -13.66
C TYR A 103 17.56 1.31 -13.26
N GLU A 104 17.11 2.52 -12.94
CA GLU A 104 17.95 3.55 -12.35
C GLU A 104 18.25 3.18 -10.89
N ASP A 105 19.52 2.93 -10.57
CA ASP A 105 19.94 2.71 -9.18
C ASP A 105 19.68 4.01 -8.40
N SER A 106 18.83 3.91 -7.39
CA SER A 106 18.30 5.05 -6.67
C SER A 106 18.05 4.72 -5.20
N VAL A 107 18.04 5.77 -4.38
CA VAL A 107 17.80 5.66 -2.93
C VAL A 107 16.54 6.45 -2.63
N GLY A 108 15.50 5.78 -2.12
CA GLY A 108 14.19 6.41 -1.95
C GLY A 108 13.10 5.42 -1.56
N THR A 109 11.88 5.93 -1.44
CA THR A 109 10.69 5.10 -1.21
C THR A 109 9.44 5.78 -1.75
N LYS A 110 8.36 4.99 -1.85
CA LYS A 110 7.02 5.49 -2.18
C LYS A 110 6.23 5.94 -0.95
N PHE A 111 5.25 6.82 -1.17
CA PHE A 111 4.36 7.39 -0.16
C PHE A 111 2.94 7.56 -0.68
N GLN A 112 1.99 7.60 0.24
CA GLN A 112 0.61 7.95 -0.05
C GLN A 112 0.46 9.47 -0.29
N PRO A 113 -0.05 9.92 -1.45
CA PRO A 113 -0.37 11.33 -1.68
C PRO A 113 -1.27 11.92 -0.59
N GLY A 114 -1.14 13.22 -0.32
CA GLY A 114 -1.88 13.89 0.76
C GLY A 114 -1.20 13.81 2.13
N THR A 115 -0.27 12.87 2.32
CA THR A 115 0.43 12.72 3.61
C THR A 115 1.50 13.79 3.77
N ASN A 116 1.58 14.39 4.96
CA ASN A 116 2.69 15.26 5.33
C ASN A 116 3.91 14.42 5.68
N ILE A 117 5.01 14.62 4.96
CA ILE A 117 6.24 13.86 5.13
C ILE A 117 7.45 14.78 5.13
N ARG A 118 8.43 14.44 5.97
CA ARG A 118 9.78 15.01 5.92
C ARG A 118 10.72 13.98 5.33
N ILE A 119 11.26 14.27 4.15
CA ILE A 119 12.34 13.49 3.57
C ILE A 119 13.68 14.10 3.96
N THR A 120 14.67 13.26 4.22
CA THR A 120 16.05 13.68 4.49
C THR A 120 17.02 12.82 3.71
N TYR A 121 17.93 13.44 2.97
CA TYR A 121 19.07 12.77 2.36
C TYR A 121 20.35 13.19 3.08
N VAL A 122 21.07 12.22 3.64
CA VAL A 122 22.37 12.38 4.26
C VAL A 122 23.43 11.71 3.38
N PHE A 123 24.39 12.48 2.89
CA PHE A 123 25.54 11.99 2.16
C PHE A 123 26.70 11.84 3.12
N TYR A 124 26.98 10.61 3.56
CA TYR A 124 28.02 10.35 4.54
C TYR A 124 29.41 10.45 3.92
N PRO A 125 30.39 11.10 4.60
CA PRO A 125 31.72 11.34 4.06
C PRO A 125 32.52 10.04 3.89
N ASN A 126 33.58 10.10 3.10
CA ASN A 126 34.54 9.01 2.95
C ASN A 126 35.63 9.06 4.04
N VAL A 127 35.21 9.00 5.30
CA VAL A 127 36.11 9.06 6.47
C VAL A 127 35.93 7.80 7.31
N GLN A 128 37.04 7.14 7.68
CA GLN A 128 37.02 5.84 8.37
C GLN A 128 36.30 5.88 9.73
N THR A 129 36.29 7.02 10.41
CA THR A 129 35.60 7.19 11.70
C THR A 129 34.08 7.32 11.56
N ASN A 130 33.53 7.43 10.34
CA ASN A 130 32.09 7.45 10.11
C ASN A 130 31.56 6.04 9.86
N GLU A 131 30.61 5.59 10.68
CA GLU A 131 30.04 4.23 10.62
C GLU A 131 29.25 3.94 9.34
N GLN A 132 28.74 4.99 8.68
CA GLN A 132 27.97 4.91 7.45
C GLN A 132 28.73 5.50 6.25
N ARG A 133 30.07 5.59 6.35
CA ARG A 133 30.93 6.19 5.31
C ARG A 133 30.56 5.73 3.91
N THR A 134 30.60 6.65 2.95
CA THR A 134 30.31 6.39 1.52
C THR A 134 28.85 6.04 1.16
N LEU A 135 27.92 6.09 2.12
CA LEU A 135 26.51 5.81 1.89
C LEU A 135 25.67 7.11 1.79
N ILE A 136 24.56 7.00 1.06
CA ILE A 136 23.43 7.93 1.13
C ILE A 136 22.44 7.31 2.10
N GLY A 137 22.20 7.95 3.23
CA GLY A 137 21.08 7.62 4.12
C GLY A 137 19.86 8.43 3.70
N PHE A 138 18.74 7.77 3.44
CA PHE A 138 17.47 8.40 3.16
C PHE A 138 16.54 8.17 4.34
N TYR A 139 16.01 9.22 4.95
CA TYR A 139 15.12 9.15 6.11
C TYR A 139 13.74 9.72 5.79
N VAL A 140 12.71 9.11 6.36
CA VAL A 140 11.35 9.63 6.37
C VAL A 140 10.95 9.88 7.82
N ASN A 141 10.59 11.12 8.15
CA ASN A 141 10.16 11.50 9.51
C ASN A 141 11.15 11.10 10.62
N GLY A 142 12.45 11.16 10.34
CA GLY A 142 13.51 10.83 11.31
C GLY A 142 13.93 9.36 11.34
N GLU A 143 13.24 8.46 10.63
CA GLU A 143 13.57 7.04 10.54
C GLU A 143 14.28 6.73 9.22
N GLU A 144 15.43 6.07 9.30
CA GLU A 144 16.18 5.68 8.10
C GLU A 144 15.30 4.74 7.29
N SER A 145 15.00 5.12 6.06
CA SER A 145 14.05 4.46 5.17
C SER A 145 14.72 3.73 4.01
N ALA A 146 15.89 4.19 3.57
CA ALA A 146 16.71 3.51 2.59
C ALA A 146 18.19 3.89 2.74
N ALA A 147 19.09 3.00 2.32
CA ALA A 147 20.51 3.32 2.22
C ALA A 147 21.17 2.67 0.99
N SER A 148 22.08 3.39 0.33
CA SER A 148 22.92 2.83 -0.76
C SER A 148 24.26 3.53 -0.84
N LYS A 149 25.26 2.87 -1.44
CA LYS A 149 26.60 3.43 -1.63
C LYS A 149 26.60 4.50 -2.73
N TRP A 150 27.10 5.71 -2.45
CA TRP A 150 27.30 6.74 -3.48
C TRP A 150 28.73 6.84 -4.01
N LEU A 151 29.72 6.42 -3.23
CA LEU A 151 31.10 6.50 -3.67
C LEU A 151 31.26 5.70 -4.97
N ASP A 152 31.84 6.35 -5.98
CA ASP A 152 32.04 5.87 -7.35
C ASP A 152 30.76 5.69 -8.18
N LYS A 153 29.58 6.01 -7.61
CA LYS A 153 28.29 5.97 -8.32
C LYS A 153 27.75 7.36 -8.63
N VAL A 154 27.89 8.32 -7.70
CA VAL A 154 27.30 9.66 -7.82
C VAL A 154 28.34 10.68 -8.25
N ASN A 155 28.00 11.49 -9.25
CA ASN A 155 28.73 12.71 -9.60
C ASN A 155 28.12 13.90 -8.83
N PHE A 156 28.94 14.73 -8.18
CA PHE A 156 28.49 15.94 -7.46
C PHE A 156 28.76 17.20 -8.28
N ASP A 157 28.43 17.16 -9.58
CA ASP A 157 28.56 18.28 -10.51
C ASP A 157 27.17 18.69 -11.05
N ILE A 158 26.18 18.73 -10.16
CA ILE A 158 24.81 19.08 -10.52
C ILE A 158 24.71 20.60 -10.69
N GLN A 159 24.67 21.05 -11.95
CA GLN A 159 24.60 22.46 -12.30
C GLN A 159 23.20 23.08 -12.18
N SER A 160 22.16 22.27 -11.98
CA SER A 160 20.78 22.74 -11.79
C SER A 160 20.53 23.23 -10.37
N GLN A 161 19.57 24.15 -10.23
CA GLN A 161 19.11 24.61 -8.92
C GLN A 161 18.04 23.66 -8.35
N LEU A 162 17.75 23.81 -7.06
CA LEU A 162 16.63 23.11 -6.44
C LEU A 162 15.31 23.79 -6.83
N GLU A 163 14.48 23.08 -7.60
CA GLU A 163 13.22 23.57 -8.14
C GLU A 163 12.03 22.87 -7.49
N PHE A 164 10.96 23.63 -7.24
CA PHE A 164 9.67 23.17 -6.73
C PHE A 164 8.60 23.57 -7.75
N LYS A 165 7.76 22.63 -8.16
CA LYS A 165 6.78 22.76 -9.25
C LYS A 165 5.43 22.21 -8.80
N SER A 166 4.37 22.68 -9.45
CA SER A 166 3.00 22.17 -9.24
C SER A 166 2.29 21.84 -10.56
N ALA A 167 3.04 21.39 -11.56
CA ALA A 167 2.47 20.73 -12.72
C ALA A 167 2.14 19.29 -12.33
N GLY A 168 0.95 18.78 -12.70
CA GLY A 168 0.52 17.42 -12.37
C GLY A 168 0.02 17.18 -10.93
N ALA A 169 0.36 18.05 -9.97
CA ALA A 169 -0.22 18.05 -8.62
C ALA A 169 -0.03 19.39 -7.93
N ASP A 170 -0.80 19.65 -6.88
CA ASP A 170 -0.51 20.74 -5.95
C ASP A 170 0.58 20.30 -4.96
N LEU A 171 1.49 21.22 -4.64
CA LEU A 171 2.61 20.99 -3.72
C LEU A 171 2.54 21.98 -2.56
N ASN A 172 2.49 21.48 -1.33
CA ASN A 172 2.61 22.27 -0.11
C ASN A 172 3.99 22.06 0.49
N VAL A 173 4.81 23.11 0.55
CA VAL A 173 6.16 23.07 1.14
C VAL A 173 6.11 23.73 2.51
N LYS A 174 6.54 23.01 3.55
CA LYS A 174 6.58 23.52 4.94
C LYS A 174 7.98 23.97 5.34
N SER A 175 9.01 23.15 5.08
CA SER A 175 10.39 23.48 5.46
C SER A 175 11.41 22.91 4.49
N VAL A 176 12.54 23.61 4.36
CA VAL A 176 13.73 23.17 3.63
C VAL A 176 14.94 23.49 4.49
N ARG A 177 15.78 22.49 4.80
CA ARG A 177 17.06 22.69 5.51
C ARG A 177 18.19 22.03 4.75
N ILE A 178 19.34 22.72 4.71
CA ILE A 178 20.52 22.24 4.00
C ILE A 178 21.73 22.46 4.88
N TYR A 179 22.51 21.40 5.08
CA TYR A 179 23.70 21.41 5.92
C TYR A 179 24.90 20.98 5.07
N ASN A 180 25.99 21.73 5.16
CA ASN A 180 27.30 21.32 4.63
C ASN A 180 28.00 20.36 5.61
N LYS A 181 27.26 19.40 6.16
CA LYS A 181 27.78 18.28 6.95
C LYS A 181 26.82 17.11 6.85
N ALA A 182 27.33 15.89 7.02
CA ALA A 182 26.47 14.74 7.29
C ALA A 182 25.92 14.85 8.72
N LEU A 183 24.59 14.85 8.87
CA LEU A 183 23.95 14.71 10.16
C LEU A 183 24.02 13.26 10.64
N THR A 184 24.10 13.04 11.95
CA THR A 184 23.90 11.70 12.51
C THR A 184 22.42 11.32 12.48
N SER A 185 22.11 10.02 12.57
CA SER A 185 20.72 9.56 12.66
C SER A 185 19.96 10.13 13.87
N ASP A 186 20.66 10.42 14.97
CA ASP A 186 20.11 11.10 16.14
C ASP A 186 19.81 12.59 15.86
N GLU A 187 20.69 13.29 15.13
CA GLU A 187 20.46 14.67 14.72
C GLU A 187 19.26 14.80 13.76
N VAL A 188 19.14 13.89 12.79
CA VAL A 188 18.00 13.84 11.85
C VAL A 188 16.69 13.60 12.58
N LEU A 189 16.65 12.64 13.51
CA LEU A 189 15.47 12.38 14.33
C LEU A 189 15.13 13.58 15.22
N ASN A 190 16.13 14.18 15.90
CA ASN A 190 15.91 15.36 16.73
C ASN A 190 15.34 16.53 15.92
N ASN A 191 15.84 16.78 14.70
CA ASN A 191 15.29 17.79 13.80
C ASN A 191 13.80 17.56 13.49
N TYR A 192 13.41 16.30 13.25
CA TYR A 192 11.99 15.96 13.04
C TYR A 192 11.13 16.26 14.28
N ILE A 193 11.62 15.92 15.47
CA ILE A 193 10.93 16.13 16.75
C ILE A 193 10.73 17.62 17.02
N VAL A 194 11.78 18.44 16.92
CA VAL A 194 11.70 19.87 17.29
C VAL A 194 10.90 20.71 16.29
N ASP A 195 10.72 20.23 15.05
CA ASP A 195 9.99 20.95 14.00
C ASP A 195 8.47 20.67 14.01
N ARG A 196 7.98 19.90 14.99
CA ARG A 196 6.55 19.83 15.28
C ARG A 196 6.08 21.20 15.82
N ASN A 197 4.99 21.73 15.28
CA ASN A 197 4.48 23.06 15.63
C ASN A 197 3.57 23.07 16.88
N HIS A 198 3.48 21.92 17.56
CA HIS A 198 2.63 21.63 18.69
C HIS A 198 3.37 20.78 19.73
N LEU A 199 3.15 21.09 21.03
CA LEU A 199 3.78 20.38 22.13
C LEU A 199 3.13 19.02 22.40
N GLU A 200 1.80 18.98 22.38
CA GLU A 200 0.97 17.80 22.57
C GLU A 200 0.51 17.25 21.21
N ASP A 201 0.10 15.99 21.16
CA ASP A 201 -0.48 15.38 19.96
C ASP A 201 -1.74 16.14 19.51
N ALA A 202 -1.83 16.48 18.22
CA ALA A 202 -2.98 17.16 17.62
C ALA A 202 -3.19 16.74 16.16
N ASP A 203 -4.44 16.76 15.70
CA ASP A 203 -4.84 16.43 14.33
C ASP A 203 -4.29 15.08 13.82
N GLY A 204 -4.09 14.12 14.73
CA GLY A 204 -3.55 12.79 14.41
C GLY A 204 -2.02 12.74 14.22
N GLU A 205 -1.31 13.87 14.38
CA GLU A 205 0.16 13.92 14.39
C GLU A 205 0.72 14.00 15.83
N PRO A 206 1.77 13.22 16.15
CA PRO A 206 2.40 13.30 17.46
C PRO A 206 3.14 14.62 17.66
N GLY A 207 3.00 15.20 18.86
CA GLY A 207 3.66 16.43 19.27
C GLY A 207 5.10 16.21 19.74
N VAL A 208 5.80 17.30 20.06
CA VAL A 208 7.19 17.27 20.55
C VAL A 208 7.35 16.35 21.76
N ARG A 209 6.44 16.43 22.76
CA ARG A 209 6.58 15.68 24.01
C ARG A 209 6.52 14.18 23.79
N SER A 210 5.50 13.70 23.08
CA SER A 210 5.32 12.27 22.82
C SER A 210 6.51 11.69 22.08
N LEU A 211 6.99 12.38 21.05
CA LEU A 211 8.14 11.92 20.26
C LEU A 211 9.45 11.92 21.08
N ASP A 212 9.71 12.93 21.91
CA ASP A 212 10.89 12.97 22.78
C ASP A 212 10.86 11.86 23.83
N GLU A 213 9.74 11.70 24.54
CA GLU A 213 9.56 10.65 25.56
C GLU A 213 9.76 9.26 24.97
N ASP A 214 9.21 9.02 23.78
CA ASP A 214 9.35 7.75 23.07
C ASP A 214 10.82 7.50 22.66
N ASN A 215 11.61 8.52 22.39
CA ASN A 215 12.97 8.35 21.91
C ASN A 215 14.05 8.59 22.97
N ARG A 216 13.68 8.83 24.23
CA ARG A 216 14.61 9.03 25.36
C ARG A 216 15.10 7.71 25.96
N VAL A 217 15.93 6.99 25.20
CA VAL A 217 16.38 5.63 25.52
C VAL A 217 17.90 5.49 25.73
N LEU A 218 18.66 6.58 25.60
CA LEU A 218 20.13 6.57 25.72
C LEU A 218 20.60 7.12 27.07
N ASN A 219 21.70 6.60 27.61
CA ASN A 219 22.46 7.20 28.72
C ASN A 219 23.45 8.26 28.20
N GLU A 220 24.22 8.87 29.11
CA GLU A 220 25.38 9.67 28.71
C GLU A 220 26.35 8.83 27.85
N GLY A 221 26.91 9.44 26.80
CA GLY A 221 27.78 8.74 25.84
C GLY A 221 27.06 7.86 24.81
N ASP A 222 25.77 8.11 24.55
CA ASP A 222 24.96 7.48 23.49
C ASP A 222 24.77 5.95 23.60
N THR A 223 24.98 5.39 24.79
CA THR A 223 24.74 3.96 25.07
C THR A 223 23.26 3.68 25.35
N VAL A 224 22.75 2.55 24.85
CA VAL A 224 21.34 2.17 25.06
C VAL A 224 21.12 1.78 26.52
N SER A 225 20.14 2.40 27.16
CA SER A 225 19.87 2.25 28.58
C SER A 225 18.77 1.23 28.84
N MET A 226 19.13 0.08 29.43
CA MET A 226 18.15 -0.93 29.84
C MET A 226 17.13 -0.35 30.84
N GLU A 227 17.58 0.48 31.80
CA GLU A 227 16.68 1.10 32.79
C GLU A 227 15.61 1.98 32.13
N LYS A 228 16.01 2.83 31.17
CA LYS A 228 15.05 3.68 30.42
C LYS A 228 14.10 2.83 29.59
N LEU A 229 14.58 1.76 28.96
CA LEU A 229 13.72 0.82 28.23
C LEU A 229 12.73 0.11 29.15
N MET A 230 13.17 -0.36 30.32
CA MET A 230 12.29 -0.93 31.34
C MET A 230 11.19 0.08 31.76
N GLY A 231 11.54 1.36 31.91
CA GLY A 231 10.58 2.43 32.17
C GLY A 231 9.53 2.62 31.06
N LEU A 232 9.86 2.31 29.81
CA LEU A 232 8.97 2.42 28.66
C LEU A 232 8.17 1.15 28.36
N MET A 233 8.52 -0.01 28.95
CA MET A 233 7.85 -1.29 28.69
C MET A 233 6.34 -1.21 28.89
N LYS A 234 5.87 -0.57 29.98
CA LYS A 234 4.43 -0.43 30.26
C LYS A 234 3.69 0.36 29.18
N LYS A 235 4.33 1.39 28.61
CA LYS A 235 3.76 2.24 27.55
C LYS A 235 3.76 1.49 26.21
N ARG A 236 4.88 0.85 25.86
CA ARG A 236 5.14 0.28 24.54
C ARG A 236 4.72 -1.17 24.37
N ARG A 237 4.62 -1.91 25.47
CA ARG A 237 4.48 -3.37 25.45
C ARG A 237 5.62 -4.08 24.68
N ASN A 238 6.78 -3.45 24.62
CA ASN A 238 8.00 -4.02 24.07
C ASN A 238 8.77 -4.76 25.16
N SER A 239 9.30 -5.94 24.85
CA SER A 239 9.98 -6.82 25.80
C SER A 239 11.50 -6.57 25.81
N ILE A 240 12.21 -7.15 26.77
CA ILE A 240 13.68 -7.14 26.79
C ILE A 240 14.16 -8.58 26.91
N LEU A 241 15.11 -8.97 26.05
CA LEU A 241 15.75 -10.28 26.06
C LEU A 241 17.22 -10.10 26.42
N VAL A 242 17.71 -10.85 27.41
CA VAL A 242 19.11 -10.80 27.86
C VAL A 242 19.72 -12.19 27.78
N LEU A 243 20.84 -12.33 27.08
CA LEU A 243 21.63 -13.55 27.02
C LEU A 243 22.93 -13.37 27.79
N ILE A 244 23.16 -14.23 28.78
CA ILE A 244 24.35 -14.18 29.64
C ILE A 244 25.12 -15.49 29.48
N GLY A 245 26.39 -15.37 29.11
CA GLY A 245 27.31 -16.48 29.08
C GLY A 245 28.51 -16.24 28.17
N THR A 246 29.51 -17.10 28.34
CA THR A 246 30.70 -17.16 27.49
C THR A 246 30.64 -18.36 26.55
N GLY A 247 31.49 -18.35 25.53
CA GLY A 247 31.68 -19.53 24.70
C GLY A 247 32.93 -19.45 23.83
N SER A 248 33.36 -20.61 23.38
CA SER A 248 34.36 -20.77 22.32
C SER A 248 33.70 -21.31 21.05
N VAL A 249 34.19 -20.96 19.86
CA VAL A 249 33.53 -21.23 18.58
C VAL A 249 33.20 -22.72 18.38
N GLY A 250 34.15 -23.63 18.66
CA GLY A 250 33.96 -25.08 18.49
C GLY A 250 33.43 -25.85 19.71
N SER A 251 33.20 -25.20 20.85
CA SER A 251 32.71 -25.88 22.07
C SER A 251 31.20 -25.72 22.24
N GLU A 252 30.54 -26.80 22.66
CA GLU A 252 29.12 -26.78 23.03
C GLU A 252 28.90 -26.18 24.42
N VAL A 253 29.83 -26.43 25.35
CA VAL A 253 29.77 -25.95 26.75
C VAL A 253 30.82 -24.86 27.03
N PRO A 254 30.51 -23.86 27.87
CA PRO A 254 31.45 -22.83 28.29
C PRO A 254 32.68 -23.39 29.01
N SER A 255 33.79 -22.65 28.95
CA SER A 255 35.05 -22.93 29.62
C SER A 255 35.63 -21.69 30.29
N GLU A 256 36.49 -21.86 31.31
CA GLU A 256 37.19 -20.72 31.95
C GLU A 256 38.13 -19.97 30.99
N SER A 257 38.51 -20.59 29.87
CA SER A 257 39.34 -20.00 28.82
C SER A 257 38.56 -19.23 27.75
N ASP A 258 37.24 -19.16 27.86
CA ASP A 258 36.41 -18.49 26.85
C ASP A 258 36.71 -16.98 26.80
N THR A 259 36.87 -16.46 25.59
CA THR A 259 37.15 -15.04 25.35
C THR A 259 35.97 -14.28 24.76
N LEU A 260 35.01 -14.98 24.14
CA LEU A 260 33.81 -14.42 23.52
C LEU A 260 32.61 -14.52 24.46
N ASN A 261 31.67 -13.60 24.31
CA ASN A 261 30.31 -13.86 24.79
C ASN A 261 29.66 -14.96 23.94
N VAL A 262 28.63 -15.60 24.47
CA VAL A 262 27.99 -16.76 23.84
C VAL A 262 27.34 -16.45 22.48
N VAL A 263 26.85 -15.23 22.28
CA VAL A 263 26.21 -14.81 21.03
C VAL A 263 27.23 -14.64 19.91
N ASP A 264 28.37 -14.02 20.19
CA ASP A 264 29.46 -13.90 19.23
C ASP A 264 30.07 -15.27 18.91
N ALA A 265 30.19 -16.16 19.90
CA ALA A 265 30.63 -17.53 19.67
C ALA A 265 29.67 -18.31 18.77
N LEU A 266 28.34 -18.14 18.93
CA LEU A 266 27.33 -18.70 18.02
C LEU A 266 27.46 -18.12 16.61
N ALA A 267 27.55 -16.79 16.50
CA ALA A 267 27.62 -16.09 15.22
C ALA A 267 28.87 -16.49 14.41
N GLN A 268 30.02 -16.62 15.07
CA GLN A 268 31.26 -17.07 14.45
C GLN A 268 31.21 -18.54 14.04
N LEU A 269 30.61 -19.43 14.86
CA LEU A 269 30.50 -20.86 14.51
C LEU A 269 29.71 -21.05 13.21
N ASN A 270 28.69 -20.22 13.02
CA ASN A 270 27.90 -20.15 11.79
C ASN A 270 27.26 -21.48 11.35
N ASP A 271 26.92 -22.33 12.30
CA ASP A 271 26.26 -23.62 12.07
C ASP A 271 24.87 -23.64 12.75
N LYS A 272 23.82 -23.90 11.96
CA LYS A 272 22.44 -24.01 12.45
C LYS A 272 22.13 -25.31 13.19
N LYS A 273 23.00 -26.32 13.11
CA LYS A 273 22.83 -27.60 13.80
C LYS A 273 23.50 -27.62 15.17
N ALA A 274 24.55 -26.82 15.36
CA ALA A 274 25.32 -26.80 16.60
C ALA A 274 24.58 -26.12 17.76
N ASN A 275 24.54 -26.79 18.91
CA ASN A 275 24.03 -26.21 20.14
C ASN A 275 25.15 -25.48 20.88
N LYS A 276 24.82 -24.43 21.62
CA LYS A 276 25.66 -23.86 22.67
C LYS A 276 24.88 -23.70 23.96
N LEU A 277 25.52 -24.05 25.08
CA LEU A 277 24.95 -23.89 26.40
C LEU A 277 25.08 -22.43 26.85
N VAL A 278 23.97 -21.72 26.90
CA VAL A 278 23.86 -20.39 27.48
C VAL A 278 23.63 -20.53 28.98
N ARG A 279 24.40 -19.80 29.80
CA ARG A 279 24.33 -19.90 31.27
C ARG A 279 22.99 -19.42 31.78
N GLU A 280 22.53 -18.28 31.26
CA GLU A 280 21.29 -17.65 31.70
C GLU A 280 20.66 -16.84 30.56
N VAL A 281 19.35 -16.99 30.38
CA VAL A 281 18.53 -16.16 29.50
C VAL A 281 17.46 -15.49 30.36
N ARG A 282 17.40 -14.16 30.34
CA ARG A 282 16.35 -13.39 31.00
C ARG A 282 15.42 -12.82 29.96
N PHE A 283 14.12 -12.91 30.19
CA PHE A 283 13.12 -12.26 29.37
C PHE A 283 12.22 -11.42 30.26
N TYR A 284 12.17 -10.12 30.00
CA TYR A 284 11.27 -9.17 30.63
C TYR A 284 10.11 -8.98 29.68
N ASN A 285 8.95 -9.49 30.04
CA ASN A 285 7.78 -9.53 29.18
C ASN A 285 7.10 -8.16 29.12
N GLY A 286 7.00 -7.57 27.93
CA GLY A 286 6.41 -6.24 27.75
C GLY A 286 4.90 -6.16 28.05
N GLU A 287 4.17 -7.28 27.97
CA GLU A 287 2.72 -7.31 28.12
C GLU A 287 2.27 -7.78 29.51
N ASP A 288 2.96 -8.76 30.10
CA ASP A 288 2.65 -9.29 31.44
C ASP A 288 3.93 -9.66 32.21
N ARG A 289 4.30 -8.81 33.18
CA ARG A 289 5.51 -8.99 34.00
C ARG A 289 5.50 -10.24 34.88
N THR A 290 4.34 -10.88 35.09
CA THR A 290 4.28 -12.18 35.80
C THR A 290 4.87 -13.32 34.97
N LEU A 291 5.00 -13.11 33.65
CA LEU A 291 5.62 -14.02 32.69
C LEU A 291 7.06 -13.64 32.35
N ASP A 292 7.65 -12.70 33.09
CA ASP A 292 9.10 -12.56 33.09
C ASP A 292 9.72 -13.91 33.45
N PHE A 293 10.78 -14.31 32.75
CA PHE A 293 11.44 -15.59 33.03
C PHE A 293 12.96 -15.52 33.05
N ILE A 294 13.54 -16.41 33.86
CA ILE A 294 14.95 -16.75 33.86
C ILE A 294 15.08 -18.22 33.47
N LEU A 295 15.84 -18.50 32.41
CA LEU A 295 16.10 -19.82 31.88
C LEU A 295 17.60 -20.11 31.99
N THR A 296 17.99 -21.08 32.81
CA THR A 296 19.41 -21.36 33.12
C THR A 296 19.90 -22.66 32.50
N ASN A 297 21.17 -22.70 32.09
CA ASN A 297 21.82 -23.84 31.46
C ASN A 297 21.05 -24.35 30.23
N VAL A 298 20.69 -23.43 29.34
CA VAL A 298 19.82 -23.69 28.19
C VAL A 298 20.63 -23.89 26.93
N TYR A 299 20.24 -24.84 26.10
CA TYR A 299 20.75 -24.89 24.73
C TYR A 299 20.12 -23.80 23.87
N VAL A 300 20.98 -23.09 23.15
CA VAL A 300 20.61 -22.13 22.10
C VAL A 300 21.37 -22.49 20.84
N ARG A 301 20.71 -22.35 19.69
CA ARG A 301 21.36 -22.49 18.37
C ARG A 301 20.85 -21.45 17.38
N ILE A 302 21.52 -21.32 16.24
CA ILE A 302 21.06 -20.49 15.12
C ILE A 302 19.75 -21.07 14.56
N GLN A 303 18.74 -20.22 14.37
CA GLN A 303 17.44 -20.58 13.79
C GLN A 303 17.38 -20.14 12.31
N GLY A 304 16.87 -21.01 11.43
CA GLY A 304 16.64 -20.71 10.01
C GLY A 304 17.85 -20.91 9.10
N THR A 305 17.61 -21.37 7.86
CA THR A 305 18.68 -21.65 6.89
C THR A 305 19.37 -20.40 6.38
N SER A 306 18.64 -19.31 6.14
CA SER A 306 19.22 -18.04 5.67
C SER A 306 19.99 -17.29 6.77
N SER A 307 19.67 -17.55 8.05
CA SER A 307 20.30 -16.90 9.21
C SER A 307 21.82 -17.12 9.29
N VAL A 308 22.34 -18.25 8.77
CA VAL A 308 23.79 -18.48 8.67
C VAL A 308 24.48 -17.47 7.73
N ASN A 309 23.72 -16.82 6.84
CA ASN A 309 24.25 -15.79 5.95
C ASN A 309 24.12 -14.37 6.52
N TYR A 310 23.48 -14.19 7.69
CA TYR A 310 23.29 -12.87 8.30
C TYR A 310 24.42 -12.54 9.27
N ALA A 311 24.81 -11.27 9.39
CA ALA A 311 25.76 -10.86 10.42
C ALA A 311 25.18 -10.98 11.84
N ARG A 312 23.87 -10.72 11.98
CA ARG A 312 23.10 -10.94 13.21
C ARG A 312 22.20 -12.16 13.03
N LYS A 313 22.30 -13.11 13.95
CA LYS A 313 21.61 -14.41 13.86
C LYS A 313 20.23 -14.35 14.50
N ASN A 314 19.32 -15.17 13.99
CA ASN A 314 18.14 -15.62 14.72
C ASN A 314 18.53 -16.76 15.68
N PHE A 315 17.86 -16.86 16.82
CA PHE A 315 18.16 -17.83 17.87
C PHE A 315 16.96 -18.74 18.15
N ARG A 316 17.21 -20.03 18.39
CA ARG A 316 16.23 -21.00 18.89
C ARG A 316 16.60 -21.40 20.31
N PHE A 317 15.63 -21.39 21.22
CA PHE A 317 15.79 -21.74 22.63
C PHE A 317 15.11 -23.07 22.94
N TYR A 318 15.81 -23.95 23.64
CA TYR A 318 15.30 -25.26 24.03
C TYR A 318 14.93 -25.29 25.52
N PHE A 319 13.64 -25.23 25.84
CA PHE A 319 13.20 -25.16 27.24
C PHE A 319 13.35 -26.49 27.98
N GLN A 320 13.43 -27.61 27.25
CA GLN A 320 13.44 -28.96 27.83
C GLN A 320 14.70 -29.78 27.51
N LYS A 321 15.49 -29.37 26.51
CA LYS A 321 16.73 -30.08 26.11
C LYS A 321 17.87 -29.69 27.05
N THR A 322 18.60 -30.70 27.53
CA THR A 322 19.62 -30.54 28.57
C THR A 322 20.98 -31.03 28.10
N ALA A 323 22.05 -30.30 28.45
CA ALA A 323 23.42 -30.73 28.19
C ALA A 323 23.90 -31.78 29.20
N SER A 324 24.83 -32.64 28.77
CA SER A 324 25.42 -33.65 29.67
C SER A 324 26.04 -32.97 30.90
N GLY A 325 25.63 -33.41 32.10
CA GLY A 325 26.08 -32.85 33.37
C GLY A 325 25.40 -31.54 33.80
N TRP A 326 24.44 -31.03 33.03
CA TRP A 326 23.66 -29.83 33.35
C TRP A 326 22.17 -30.16 33.51
N THR A 327 21.38 -29.21 33.99
CA THR A 327 19.91 -29.28 34.00
C THR A 327 19.34 -27.93 33.58
N VAL A 328 18.52 -27.93 32.53
CA VAL A 328 17.78 -26.70 32.14
C VAL A 328 16.67 -26.43 33.15
N THR A 329 16.64 -25.21 33.68
CA THR A 329 15.67 -24.79 34.70
C THR A 329 14.99 -23.51 34.21
N LEU A 330 13.66 -23.48 34.27
CA LEU A 330 12.85 -22.31 33.93
C LEU A 330 12.26 -21.74 35.21
N SER A 331 12.34 -20.43 35.40
CA SER A 331 11.78 -19.74 36.54
C SER A 331 10.93 -18.56 36.07
N TYR A 332 9.63 -18.57 36.37
CA TYR A 332 8.71 -17.46 36.08
C TYR A 332 8.52 -16.55 37.30
N GLY A 333 8.30 -15.26 37.06
CA GLY A 333 8.07 -14.24 38.08
C GLY A 333 8.77 -12.93 37.73
N GLU A 334 8.23 -11.81 38.22
CA GLU A 334 8.73 -10.46 37.89
C GLU A 334 10.23 -10.32 38.22
N ILE A 335 11.00 -9.81 37.25
CA ILE A 335 12.44 -9.56 37.40
C ILE A 335 12.68 -8.05 37.61
N ASP A 336 13.42 -7.69 38.65
CA ASP A 336 13.79 -6.29 38.89
C ASP A 336 14.94 -5.82 37.98
N GLY A 337 15.26 -4.51 38.01
CA GLY A 337 16.33 -3.94 37.18
C GLY A 337 17.75 -4.47 37.48
N ASN A 338 17.93 -5.19 38.59
CA ASN A 338 19.20 -5.84 38.94
C ASN A 338 19.20 -7.34 38.57
N GLY A 339 18.17 -7.83 37.86
CA GLY A 339 18.05 -9.22 37.47
C GLY A 339 17.58 -10.15 38.58
N ARG A 340 17.03 -9.64 39.70
CA ARG A 340 16.52 -10.48 40.79
C ARG A 340 15.04 -10.76 40.60
N GLN A 341 14.67 -12.03 40.73
CA GLN A 341 13.29 -12.47 40.52
C GLN A 341 12.50 -12.50 41.83
N LYS A 342 11.27 -11.96 41.81
CA LYS A 342 10.35 -11.94 42.95
C LYS A 342 9.39 -13.13 42.90
N ASN A 343 9.30 -13.88 44.00
CA ASN A 343 8.43 -15.06 44.16
C ASN A 343 8.51 -16.05 42.97
N PRO A 344 9.71 -16.55 42.63
CA PRO A 344 9.90 -17.38 41.44
C PRO A 344 9.12 -18.71 41.51
N VAL A 345 8.48 -19.07 40.41
CA VAL A 345 7.93 -20.42 40.17
C VAL A 345 8.90 -21.18 39.28
N VAL A 346 9.62 -22.13 39.88
CA VAL A 346 10.70 -22.87 39.22
C VAL A 346 10.19 -24.22 38.71
N THR A 347 10.49 -24.55 37.46
CA THR A 347 10.18 -25.81 36.82
C THR A 347 11.42 -26.44 36.16
N THR A 348 11.36 -27.75 35.94
CA THR A 348 12.37 -28.54 35.22
C THR A 348 11.71 -29.57 34.29
N GLY A 349 12.47 -30.07 33.31
CA GLY A 349 12.03 -31.14 32.42
C GLY A 349 10.77 -30.78 31.62
N LYS A 350 9.81 -31.71 31.53
CA LYS A 350 8.56 -31.52 30.74
C LYS A 350 7.69 -30.34 31.20
N LYS A 351 7.90 -29.81 32.41
CA LYS A 351 7.19 -28.64 32.94
C LYS A 351 7.77 -27.31 32.47
N ASN A 352 8.92 -27.30 31.79
CA ASN A 352 9.47 -26.08 31.21
C ASN A 352 8.73 -25.79 29.92
N LEU A 353 7.78 -24.85 30.00
CA LEU A 353 6.95 -24.42 28.88
C LEU A 353 7.01 -22.90 28.75
N PHE A 354 7.39 -22.45 27.56
CA PHE A 354 7.41 -21.05 27.18
C PHE A 354 5.98 -20.52 26.97
N LYS A 355 5.68 -19.35 27.52
CA LYS A 355 4.43 -18.63 27.29
C LYS A 355 4.72 -17.17 26.95
N LEU A 356 4.11 -16.67 25.87
CA LEU A 356 4.17 -15.25 25.49
C LEU A 356 3.20 -14.41 26.32
N ARG A 357 2.00 -14.94 26.56
CA ARG A 357 0.90 -14.30 27.28
C ARG A 357 0.27 -15.26 28.27
N ARG A 358 -0.55 -14.76 29.18
CA ARG A 358 -1.15 -15.56 30.26
C ARG A 358 -1.99 -16.72 29.72
N ASN A 359 -2.74 -16.43 28.67
CA ASN A 359 -3.55 -17.40 27.93
C ASN A 359 -2.78 -18.14 26.82
N SER A 360 -1.48 -17.89 26.61
CA SER A 360 -0.76 -18.67 25.60
C SER A 360 -0.67 -20.14 26.02
N VAL A 361 -0.91 -21.03 25.06
CA VAL A 361 -0.57 -22.44 25.19
C VAL A 361 0.95 -22.56 25.36
N GLY A 362 1.39 -23.41 26.29
CA GLY A 362 2.81 -23.61 26.60
C GLY A 362 3.57 -24.31 25.46
N ALA A 363 4.72 -23.76 25.07
CA ALA A 363 5.55 -24.32 23.99
C ALA A 363 6.91 -24.84 24.51
N LYS A 364 7.44 -25.90 23.90
CA LYS A 364 8.76 -26.47 24.26
C LYS A 364 9.93 -25.70 23.63
N LEU A 365 9.64 -24.98 22.55
CA LEU A 365 10.59 -24.22 21.75
C LEU A 365 10.10 -22.79 21.57
N ALA A 366 11.05 -21.87 21.52
CA ALA A 366 10.82 -20.50 21.11
C ALA A 366 11.95 -20.05 20.18
N CYS A 367 11.71 -18.98 19.42
CA CYS A 367 12.77 -18.36 18.65
C CYS A 367 12.76 -16.84 18.79
N SER A 368 13.94 -16.24 18.74
CA SER A 368 14.09 -14.80 18.62
C SER A 368 14.64 -14.51 17.23
N LYS A 369 13.89 -13.76 16.42
CA LYS A 369 14.24 -13.42 15.04
C LYS A 369 14.65 -11.96 14.94
N CYS A 370 15.76 -11.69 14.27
CA CYS A 370 16.20 -10.34 13.93
C CYS A 370 15.40 -9.73 12.75
N ASP A 371 14.57 -10.56 12.11
CA ASP A 371 13.76 -10.29 10.91
C ASP A 371 14.57 -9.57 9.83
N PHE A 372 15.73 -10.13 9.48
CA PHE A 372 16.68 -9.49 8.57
C PHE A 372 16.04 -8.99 7.27
N SER A 373 15.14 -9.76 6.66
CA SER A 373 14.46 -9.43 5.40
C SER A 373 13.33 -8.38 5.54
N ASP A 374 12.84 -8.15 6.76
CA ASP A 374 11.89 -7.09 7.10
C ASP A 374 12.50 -6.19 8.17
N SER A 375 13.25 -5.17 7.73
CA SER A 375 13.87 -4.22 8.64
C SER A 375 12.84 -3.50 9.54
N SER A 376 11.57 -3.40 9.13
CA SER A 376 10.52 -2.82 9.98
C SER A 376 10.11 -3.71 11.16
N MET A 377 10.39 -5.02 11.06
CA MET A 377 10.04 -6.06 12.04
C MET A 377 8.54 -6.12 12.35
N THR A 378 7.71 -5.76 11.37
CA THR A 378 6.25 -5.69 11.52
C THR A 378 5.49 -6.70 10.69
N THR A 379 6.07 -7.22 9.59
CA THR A 379 5.31 -8.03 8.64
C THR A 379 5.30 -9.51 9.01
N ASN A 380 6.41 -10.06 9.54
CA ASN A 380 6.49 -11.49 9.86
C ASN A 380 5.48 -11.89 10.97
N THR A 381 5.77 -11.50 12.21
CA THR A 381 4.89 -11.77 13.36
C THR A 381 3.58 -10.97 13.26
N GLY A 382 3.62 -9.75 12.74
CA GLY A 382 2.41 -8.95 12.57
C GLY A 382 1.44 -9.57 11.56
N GLY A 383 1.91 -10.07 10.42
CA GLY A 383 1.06 -10.75 9.45
C GLY A 383 0.45 -12.04 10.00
N ALA A 384 1.22 -12.82 10.75
CA ALA A 384 0.72 -14.01 11.43
C ALA A 384 -0.40 -13.69 12.45
N LYS A 385 -0.25 -12.60 13.21
CA LYS A 385 -1.33 -12.12 14.09
C LYS A 385 -2.55 -11.65 13.29
N LEU A 386 -2.34 -10.87 12.22
CA LEU A 386 -3.43 -10.31 11.41
C LEU A 386 -4.30 -11.40 10.80
N ILE A 387 -3.70 -12.43 10.21
CA ILE A 387 -4.47 -13.54 9.62
C ILE A 387 -5.19 -14.37 10.69
N ASN A 388 -4.56 -14.66 11.83
CA ASN A 388 -5.22 -15.35 12.94
C ASN A 388 -6.45 -14.60 13.44
N ASP A 389 -6.32 -13.30 13.68
CA ASP A 389 -7.40 -12.47 14.24
C ASP A 389 -8.51 -12.25 13.20
N GLY A 390 -8.14 -12.05 11.93
CA GLY A 390 -9.09 -11.93 10.83
C GLY A 390 -9.89 -13.22 10.60
N LEU A 391 -9.26 -14.40 10.63
CA LEU A 391 -9.97 -15.69 10.52
C LEU A 391 -10.96 -15.89 11.67
N LYS A 392 -10.58 -15.51 12.90
CA LYS A 392 -11.48 -15.53 14.07
C LYS A 392 -12.68 -14.60 13.88
N GLU A 393 -12.46 -13.39 13.38
CA GLU A 393 -13.54 -12.42 13.09
C GLU A 393 -14.50 -12.93 11.99
N MET A 394 -13.96 -13.61 10.98
CA MET A 394 -14.74 -14.27 9.93
C MET A 394 -15.47 -15.53 10.41
N GLY A 395 -15.28 -15.96 11.66
CA GLY A 395 -15.86 -17.18 12.20
C GLY A 395 -15.27 -18.47 11.61
N LEU A 396 -14.15 -18.38 10.90
CA LEU A 396 -13.44 -19.51 10.28
C LEU A 396 -12.49 -20.13 11.30
N LEU A 397 -13.07 -20.78 12.32
CA LEU A 397 -12.34 -21.36 13.45
C LEU A 397 -11.89 -22.79 13.14
N THR A 398 -10.63 -23.09 13.49
CA THR A 398 -10.12 -24.48 13.51
C THR A 398 -10.90 -25.34 14.52
N PRO A 399 -10.85 -26.67 14.43
CA PRO A 399 -11.51 -27.56 15.40
C PRO A 399 -11.18 -27.21 16.86
N ALA A 400 -9.90 -26.97 17.15
CA ALA A 400 -9.45 -26.60 18.49
C ALA A 400 -9.99 -25.23 18.94
N GLN A 401 -9.96 -24.22 18.06
CA GLN A 401 -10.51 -22.89 18.38
C GLN A 401 -12.02 -22.92 18.64
N ARG A 402 -12.74 -23.74 17.89
CA ARG A 402 -14.18 -23.93 18.04
C ARG A 402 -14.50 -24.62 19.36
N TYR A 403 -13.81 -25.72 19.66
CA TYR A 403 -13.94 -26.41 20.94
C TYR A 403 -13.66 -25.48 22.13
N ALA A 404 -12.55 -24.74 22.06
CA ALA A 404 -12.15 -23.80 23.10
C ALA A 404 -13.20 -22.71 23.33
N LYS A 405 -13.78 -22.16 22.25
CA LYS A 405 -14.85 -21.17 22.33
C LYS A 405 -16.11 -21.74 22.97
N ASP A 406 -16.56 -22.91 22.52
CA ASP A 406 -17.83 -23.52 22.96
C ASP A 406 -17.77 -23.98 24.44
N HIS A 407 -16.57 -24.28 24.95
CA HIS A 407 -16.32 -24.69 26.33
C HIS A 407 -15.77 -23.58 27.24
N GLY A 408 -15.57 -22.37 26.72
CA GLY A 408 -15.03 -21.25 27.50
C GLY A 408 -13.62 -21.50 28.03
N LEU A 409 -12.77 -22.20 27.27
CA LEU A 409 -11.36 -22.37 27.61
C LEU A 409 -10.64 -21.02 27.55
N GLU A 410 -9.76 -20.75 28.53
CA GLU A 410 -8.98 -19.51 28.56
C GLU A 410 -7.81 -19.53 27.57
N ASP A 411 -7.31 -20.72 27.19
CA ASP A 411 -6.13 -20.87 26.33
C ASP A 411 -6.37 -20.37 24.89
N ASP A 412 -5.43 -19.58 24.37
CA ASP A 412 -5.44 -19.03 23.01
C ASP A 412 -4.88 -20.02 22.00
N TYR A 413 -5.74 -20.89 21.48
CA TYR A 413 -5.44 -21.72 20.32
C TYR A 413 -5.44 -20.87 19.03
N ARG A 414 -4.45 -21.12 18.16
CA ARG A 414 -4.15 -20.24 17.03
C ARG A 414 -4.24 -20.95 15.68
N SER A 415 -4.28 -20.16 14.61
CA SER A 415 -4.13 -20.57 13.20
C SER A 415 -2.90 -19.94 12.52
N ALA A 416 -2.02 -19.34 13.33
CA ALA A 416 -0.70 -18.87 12.94
C ALA A 416 0.19 -18.69 14.18
N ILE A 417 1.51 -18.64 13.97
CA ILE A 417 2.51 -18.39 15.03
C ILE A 417 2.29 -17.02 15.68
N ASP A 418 2.61 -16.90 16.96
CA ASP A 418 2.52 -15.65 17.73
C ASP A 418 3.92 -15.13 18.12
N GLY A 419 3.96 -13.87 18.57
CA GLY A 419 5.18 -13.27 19.11
C GLY A 419 5.00 -11.90 19.75
N LEU A 420 6.12 -11.43 20.29
CA LEU A 420 6.29 -10.15 20.96
C LEU A 420 7.57 -9.46 20.49
N PRO A 421 7.55 -8.14 20.28
CA PRO A 421 8.77 -7.38 20.04
C PRO A 421 9.65 -7.42 21.30
N CYS A 422 10.97 -7.45 21.10
CA CYS A 422 11.95 -7.38 22.16
C CYS A 422 13.27 -6.68 21.75
N ASP A 423 13.94 -6.10 22.72
CA ASP A 423 15.29 -5.56 22.60
C ASP A 423 16.32 -6.55 23.18
N LEU A 424 17.34 -6.92 22.39
CA LEU A 424 18.34 -7.91 22.79
C LEU A 424 19.56 -7.25 23.45
N PHE A 425 19.92 -7.75 24.64
CA PHE A 425 21.16 -7.45 25.34
C PHE A 425 21.99 -8.71 25.58
N VAL A 426 23.31 -8.56 25.66
CA VAL A 426 24.25 -9.67 25.87
C VAL A 426 25.33 -9.27 26.87
N ALA A 427 25.72 -10.20 27.75
CA ALA A 427 26.89 -10.08 28.62
C ALA A 427 27.59 -11.43 28.79
N LYS A 428 28.86 -11.42 29.23
CA LYS A 428 29.61 -12.65 29.50
C LYS A 428 29.24 -13.27 30.85
N SER A 429 28.97 -12.43 31.84
CA SER A 429 28.55 -12.81 33.18
C SER A 429 27.48 -11.86 33.73
N ALA A 430 26.82 -12.24 34.83
CA ALA A 430 25.76 -11.44 35.43
C ALA A 430 26.26 -10.14 36.11
N ASP A 431 27.58 -10.05 36.34
CA ASP A 431 28.24 -8.91 36.99
C ASP A 431 28.89 -7.94 35.97
N GLU A 432 28.83 -8.26 34.67
CA GLU A 432 29.35 -7.41 33.59
C GLU A 432 28.27 -6.50 32.99
N ASP A 433 28.71 -5.40 32.37
CA ASP A 433 27.82 -4.47 31.67
C ASP A 433 27.13 -5.12 30.47
N LEU A 434 25.85 -4.79 30.29
CA LEU A 434 25.03 -5.28 29.19
C LEU A 434 25.34 -4.53 27.89
N THR A 435 25.61 -5.28 26.83
CA THR A 435 25.80 -4.75 25.48
C THR A 435 24.51 -4.90 24.67
N TYR A 436 24.05 -3.82 24.04
CA TYR A 436 22.88 -3.86 23.16
C TYR A 436 23.21 -4.49 21.79
N TYR A 437 22.41 -5.45 21.33
CA TYR A 437 22.62 -6.19 20.08
C TYR A 437 21.56 -5.88 18.99
N GLY A 438 20.50 -5.14 19.32
CA GLY A 438 19.48 -4.71 18.37
C GLY A 438 18.07 -5.19 18.71
N GLN A 439 17.13 -4.84 17.83
CA GLN A 439 15.71 -5.19 17.96
C GLN A 439 15.41 -6.57 17.36
N TYR A 440 14.53 -7.34 17.99
CA TYR A 440 14.22 -8.73 17.63
C TYR A 440 12.75 -9.05 17.95
N ASN A 441 12.12 -9.98 17.24
CA ASN A 441 10.82 -10.55 17.63
C ASN A 441 11.01 -11.90 18.34
N MET A 442 10.53 -12.01 19.58
CA MET A 442 10.45 -13.27 20.32
C MET A 442 9.13 -13.97 19.95
N ASN A 443 9.23 -15.11 19.28
CA ASN A 443 8.11 -15.83 18.68
C ASN A 443 7.99 -17.24 19.26
N ASN A 444 6.81 -17.84 19.12
CA ASN A 444 6.74 -19.30 19.16
C ASN A 444 7.57 -19.89 18.01
N GLU A 445 8.15 -21.07 18.22
CA GLU A 445 8.84 -21.76 17.15
C GLU A 445 7.87 -22.63 16.33
N LYS A 446 8.07 -22.67 15.01
CA LYS A 446 7.24 -23.47 14.09
C LYS A 446 7.39 -24.98 14.27
N SER A 447 8.61 -25.46 14.54
CA SER A 447 8.86 -26.86 14.88
C SER A 447 8.27 -27.16 16.26
N ASP A 448 7.63 -28.32 16.43
CA ASP A 448 7.00 -28.73 17.71
C ASP A 448 5.89 -27.76 18.20
N SER A 449 5.26 -27.05 17.26
CA SER A 449 4.22 -26.05 17.51
C SER A 449 2.81 -26.62 17.68
N TYR A 450 2.63 -27.92 17.47
CA TYR A 450 1.33 -28.59 17.49
C TYR A 450 0.46 -28.30 18.73
N PRO A 451 0.98 -28.06 19.95
CA PRO A 451 0.14 -27.67 21.08
C PRO A 451 -0.54 -26.32 20.88
N ILE A 452 0.15 -25.34 20.29
CA ILE A 452 -0.35 -23.98 20.04
C ILE A 452 -1.57 -24.00 19.11
N PHE A 453 -1.57 -24.94 18.16
CA PHE A 453 -2.68 -25.17 17.26
C PHE A 453 -3.79 -26.02 17.89
N GLY A 454 -3.51 -26.73 18.99
CA GLY A 454 -4.47 -27.61 19.68
C GLY A 454 -4.49 -29.04 19.12
N GLN A 455 -3.36 -29.52 18.62
CA GLN A 455 -3.14 -30.90 18.16
C GLN A 455 -2.41 -31.76 19.21
N ASP A 456 -2.40 -31.36 20.49
CA ASP A 456 -1.91 -32.24 21.56
C ASP A 456 -2.94 -33.34 21.86
N GLU A 457 -2.55 -34.40 22.58
CA GLU A 457 -3.46 -35.53 22.89
C GLU A 457 -4.72 -35.08 23.64
N THR A 458 -4.62 -33.99 24.40
CA THR A 458 -5.71 -33.41 25.19
C THR A 458 -5.95 -31.94 24.88
N ILE A 459 -7.19 -31.49 24.99
CA ILE A 459 -7.63 -30.10 24.91
C ILE A 459 -8.53 -29.78 26.12
N GLY A 460 -8.20 -28.73 26.89
CA GLY A 460 -8.97 -28.39 28.11
C GLY A 460 -9.02 -29.49 29.18
N GLY A 461 -8.10 -30.46 29.15
CA GLY A 461 -8.10 -31.64 30.02
C GLY A 461 -8.86 -32.85 29.47
N GLU A 462 -9.61 -32.68 28.38
CA GLU A 462 -10.33 -33.76 27.69
C GLU A 462 -9.46 -34.38 26.59
N LYS A 463 -9.59 -35.68 26.36
CA LYS A 463 -8.82 -36.40 25.34
C LYS A 463 -9.49 -36.30 23.96
N TRP A 464 -8.71 -35.97 22.94
CA TRP A 464 -9.22 -35.91 21.58
C TRP A 464 -9.69 -37.29 21.07
N GLY A 465 -10.79 -37.29 20.32
CA GLY A 465 -11.39 -38.51 19.78
C GLY A 465 -12.24 -39.28 20.78
N GLU A 466 -12.50 -38.70 21.95
CA GLU A 466 -13.37 -39.26 22.98
C GLU A 466 -14.45 -38.24 23.39
N GLY A 467 -15.59 -38.72 23.88
CA GLY A 467 -16.66 -37.87 24.42
C GLY A 467 -17.13 -36.78 23.45
N ASP A 468 -17.21 -35.55 23.93
CA ASP A 468 -17.69 -34.40 23.15
C ASP A 468 -16.66 -33.91 22.11
N THR A 469 -15.36 -34.19 22.28
CA THR A 469 -14.34 -33.76 21.31
C THR A 469 -14.55 -34.38 19.92
N LEU A 470 -15.22 -35.54 19.84
CA LEU A 470 -15.65 -36.18 18.58
C LEU A 470 -16.62 -35.31 17.77
N ASN A 471 -17.36 -34.40 18.39
CA ASN A 471 -18.30 -33.52 17.68
C ASN A 471 -17.59 -32.47 16.81
N TYR A 472 -16.29 -32.26 17.03
CA TYR A 472 -15.45 -31.28 16.32
C TYR A 472 -14.55 -31.93 15.25
N LEU A 473 -14.65 -33.25 15.10
CA LEU A 473 -13.95 -34.04 14.08
C LEU A 473 -14.92 -34.48 12.99
N GLU A 474 -14.41 -34.60 11.77
CA GLU A 474 -15.19 -35.08 10.62
C GLU A 474 -15.14 -36.60 10.51
N ALA A 475 -16.22 -37.17 9.98
CA ALA A 475 -16.29 -38.60 9.73
C ALA A 475 -15.64 -38.95 8.39
N ASP A 476 -14.97 -40.09 8.32
CA ASP A 476 -14.51 -40.66 7.06
C ASP A 476 -15.68 -41.18 6.20
N GLU A 477 -15.38 -41.74 5.02
CA GLU A 477 -16.39 -42.25 4.09
C GLU A 477 -17.20 -43.43 4.66
N GLU A 478 -16.68 -44.12 5.68
CA GLU A 478 -17.35 -45.22 6.39
C GLU A 478 -18.18 -44.71 7.58
N GLY A 479 -18.16 -43.41 7.86
CA GLY A 479 -18.89 -42.79 8.96
C GLY A 479 -18.13 -42.82 10.29
N HIS A 480 -16.85 -43.20 10.30
CA HIS A 480 -16.04 -43.25 11.51
C HIS A 480 -15.39 -41.90 11.78
N LYS A 481 -15.55 -41.39 13.01
CA LYS A 481 -14.80 -40.24 13.52
C LYS A 481 -13.61 -40.74 14.34
N GLN A 482 -12.42 -40.25 14.03
CA GLN A 482 -11.21 -40.57 14.78
C GLN A 482 -10.31 -39.35 14.87
N TYR A 483 -9.54 -39.28 15.95
CA TYR A 483 -8.47 -38.30 16.07
C TYR A 483 -7.21 -38.83 15.39
N LEU A 484 -6.77 -38.15 14.34
CA LEU A 484 -5.59 -38.47 13.55
C LEU A 484 -4.86 -37.17 13.17
N PRO A 485 -4.20 -36.51 14.14
CA PRO A 485 -3.59 -35.22 13.90
C PRO A 485 -2.37 -35.36 12.99
N VAL A 486 -2.33 -34.57 11.93
CA VAL A 486 -1.14 -34.45 11.06
C VAL A 486 -0.82 -32.99 10.86
N CYS A 487 0.48 -32.67 10.87
CA CYS A 487 1.00 -31.41 10.38
C CYS A 487 2.32 -31.63 9.67
N PHE A 488 2.43 -31.12 8.45
CA PHE A 488 3.70 -31.00 7.75
C PHE A 488 3.90 -29.58 7.21
N GLU A 489 5.16 -29.17 7.09
CA GLU A 489 5.58 -27.91 6.50
C GLU A 489 6.13 -28.09 5.09
N THR A 490 5.91 -27.09 4.22
CA THR A 490 6.52 -27.04 2.89
C THR A 490 7.88 -26.36 2.92
N LEU A 491 8.88 -26.95 2.25
CA LEU A 491 10.30 -26.59 2.39
C LEU A 491 10.89 -25.83 1.19
N ASN A 492 10.36 -26.03 -0.01
CA ASN A 492 10.99 -25.59 -1.26
C ASN A 492 9.97 -25.18 -2.34
N ASN A 493 10.08 -23.95 -2.83
CA ASN A 493 9.16 -23.33 -3.81
C ASN A 493 9.00 -24.14 -5.12
N SER A 494 9.99 -24.96 -5.48
CA SER A 494 10.01 -25.69 -6.76
C SER A 494 9.82 -27.20 -6.62
N ASN A 495 9.79 -27.74 -5.39
CA ASN A 495 9.58 -29.16 -5.20
C ASN A 495 8.12 -29.54 -5.55
N PRO A 496 7.88 -30.64 -6.30
CA PRO A 496 6.54 -31.10 -6.67
C PRO A 496 5.54 -31.14 -5.50
N LEU A 497 5.94 -31.66 -4.34
CA LEU A 497 5.05 -31.82 -3.18
C LEU A 497 4.59 -30.47 -2.60
N CYS A 498 5.45 -29.46 -2.65
CA CYS A 498 5.13 -28.09 -2.22
C CYS A 498 4.09 -27.42 -3.14
N LEU A 499 3.98 -27.90 -4.38
CA LEU A 499 3.03 -27.43 -5.38
C LEU A 499 1.76 -28.30 -5.46
N PHE A 500 1.57 -29.23 -4.51
CA PHE A 500 0.50 -30.23 -4.52
C PHE A 500 0.52 -31.13 -5.76
N HIS A 501 1.71 -31.33 -6.34
CA HIS A 501 1.92 -32.36 -7.34
C HIS A 501 2.13 -33.68 -6.62
N TRP A 502 1.34 -34.68 -6.98
CA TRP A 502 1.35 -35.97 -6.29
C TRP A 502 1.07 -37.09 -7.26
N LEU A 503 1.83 -38.18 -7.15
CA LEU A 503 1.54 -39.42 -7.85
C LEU A 503 0.81 -40.34 -6.86
N PRO A 504 -0.46 -40.73 -7.10
CA PRO A 504 -1.20 -41.59 -6.16
C PRO A 504 -0.49 -42.88 -5.81
N SER A 505 -0.67 -43.38 -4.57
CA SER A 505 -0.05 -44.64 -4.14
C SER A 505 -0.50 -45.88 -4.91
N THR A 506 -1.57 -45.77 -5.70
CA THR A 506 -2.06 -46.82 -6.59
C THR A 506 -1.32 -46.88 -7.94
N GLU A 507 -0.50 -45.89 -8.27
CA GLU A 507 0.26 -45.83 -9.52
C GLU A 507 1.61 -46.57 -9.37
N PRO A 508 2.12 -47.25 -10.41
CA PRO A 508 3.30 -48.11 -10.29
C PRO A 508 4.59 -47.38 -9.87
N GLU A 509 4.79 -46.14 -10.32
CA GLU A 509 6.00 -45.34 -10.09
C GLU A 509 5.93 -44.50 -8.80
N HIS A 510 4.89 -44.65 -7.98
CA HIS A 510 4.70 -43.86 -6.77
C HIS A 510 5.91 -43.91 -5.81
N LYS A 511 6.49 -45.09 -5.64
CA LYS A 511 7.67 -45.25 -4.76
C LYS A 511 8.85 -44.40 -5.24
N ASP A 512 9.09 -44.36 -6.55
CA ASP A 512 10.15 -43.53 -7.12
C ASP A 512 9.88 -42.04 -6.86
N PHE A 513 8.66 -41.58 -7.15
CA PHE A 513 8.25 -40.19 -6.89
C PHE A 513 8.52 -39.77 -5.44
N MET A 514 8.15 -40.59 -4.47
CA MET A 514 8.32 -40.29 -3.05
C MET A 514 9.78 -40.33 -2.60
N ASP A 515 10.55 -41.33 -3.07
CA ASP A 515 11.98 -41.48 -2.75
C ASP A 515 12.79 -40.23 -3.13
N TYR A 516 12.41 -39.54 -4.21
CA TYR A 516 13.10 -38.33 -4.68
C TYR A 516 12.54 -37.02 -4.13
N ASN A 517 11.24 -36.93 -3.87
CA ASN A 517 10.61 -35.63 -3.60
C ASN A 517 10.30 -35.37 -2.13
N PHE A 518 10.11 -36.40 -1.28
CA PHE A 518 9.56 -36.22 0.07
C PHE A 518 10.43 -35.38 0.98
N ASP A 519 11.64 -35.84 1.30
CA ASP A 519 12.50 -35.20 2.30
C ASP A 519 13.00 -33.81 1.88
N GLY A 520 12.96 -33.50 0.57
CA GLY A 520 13.26 -32.17 0.02
C GLY A 520 12.05 -31.23 -0.06
N GLY A 521 10.84 -31.76 0.10
CA GLY A 521 9.58 -31.07 -0.08
C GLY A 521 8.81 -30.84 1.22
N LEU A 522 8.64 -31.87 2.04
CA LEU A 522 7.81 -31.87 3.24
C LEU A 522 8.59 -32.29 4.48
N GLU A 523 8.34 -31.64 5.61
CA GLU A 523 8.82 -32.06 6.94
C GLU A 523 7.64 -32.16 7.91
N PHE A 524 7.51 -33.28 8.64
CA PHE A 524 6.46 -33.42 9.63
C PHE A 524 6.77 -32.64 10.91
N ASN A 525 5.87 -31.72 11.25
CA ASN A 525 5.85 -31.03 12.54
C ASN A 525 5.04 -31.80 13.59
N HIS A 526 4.07 -32.61 13.15
CA HIS A 526 3.32 -33.52 14.02
C HIS A 526 2.79 -34.74 13.24
N PRO A 527 3.10 -35.98 13.66
CA PRO A 527 4.09 -36.33 14.68
C PRO A 527 5.47 -35.83 14.27
N LYS A 528 6.27 -35.38 15.25
CA LYS A 528 7.58 -34.79 14.99
C LYS A 528 8.55 -35.83 14.43
N ASP A 529 9.53 -35.37 13.66
CA ASP A 529 10.68 -36.16 13.17
C ASP A 529 10.30 -37.39 12.33
N THR A 530 9.17 -37.35 11.64
CA THR A 530 8.78 -38.37 10.65
C THR A 530 9.30 -37.98 9.26
N PHE A 531 9.92 -38.91 8.53
CA PHE A 531 10.54 -38.68 7.20
C PHE A 531 10.31 -39.89 6.26
N TRP A 532 10.81 -39.84 5.01
CA TRP A 532 10.62 -40.93 4.03
C TRP A 532 11.82 -41.85 3.80
N SER A 533 13.03 -41.33 3.62
CA SER A 533 14.21 -42.16 3.30
C SER A 533 15.18 -42.29 4.48
N ASP A 534 15.81 -41.20 4.91
CA ASP A 534 16.71 -41.16 6.07
C ASP A 534 16.71 -39.73 6.65
N GLY A 535 16.13 -39.59 7.84
CA GLY A 535 16.16 -38.36 8.61
C GLY A 535 17.58 -38.05 9.04
N GLY A 536 18.05 -36.83 8.76
CA GLY A 536 19.41 -36.40 9.10
C GLY A 536 19.60 -36.06 10.59
N GLY A 537 18.82 -36.64 11.49
CA GLY A 537 18.89 -36.40 12.93
C GLY A 537 19.07 -37.67 13.78
N ASP A 538 18.55 -37.65 15.00
CA ASP A 538 18.96 -38.57 16.08
C ASP A 538 18.28 -39.94 15.89
N ALA A 539 19.03 -40.94 15.42
CA ALA A 539 18.55 -42.22 14.90
C ALA A 539 17.66 -43.06 15.85
N GLU A 540 17.53 -42.67 17.12
CA GLU A 540 16.66 -43.34 18.11
C GLU A 540 15.22 -42.78 18.17
N GLU A 541 14.94 -41.56 17.68
CA GLU A 541 13.64 -40.87 17.84
C GLU A 541 12.87 -40.63 16.53
N GLU A 542 13.46 -40.86 15.37
CA GLU A 542 12.90 -40.46 14.06
C GLU A 542 12.28 -41.67 13.31
N PRO A 543 10.94 -41.82 13.24
CA PRO A 543 10.33 -42.92 12.50
C PRO A 543 10.37 -42.67 10.97
N ASN A 544 10.81 -43.69 10.23
CA ASN A 544 10.71 -43.68 8.78
C ASN A 544 9.27 -44.07 8.36
N LEU A 545 8.51 -43.14 7.78
CA LEU A 545 7.13 -43.34 7.34
C LEU A 545 6.98 -44.50 6.36
N LYS A 546 7.98 -44.72 5.50
CA LYS A 546 8.02 -45.79 4.49
C LYS A 546 7.99 -47.17 5.12
N ASP A 547 8.61 -47.35 6.29
CA ASP A 547 8.66 -48.62 7.01
C ASP A 547 7.31 -48.99 7.65
N HIS A 548 6.42 -48.00 7.80
CA HIS A 548 5.09 -48.20 8.37
C HIS A 548 4.01 -48.51 7.31
N LEU A 549 4.32 -48.40 6.01
CA LEU A 549 3.32 -48.60 4.95
C LEU A 549 2.72 -50.01 4.97
N GLY A 550 1.38 -50.08 4.98
CA GLY A 550 0.63 -51.34 4.99
C GLY A 550 0.51 -52.02 6.36
N THR A 551 1.08 -51.44 7.43
CA THR A 551 1.01 -52.02 8.79
C THR A 551 -0.35 -51.78 9.47
N GLY A 552 -1.14 -50.82 9.01
CA GLY A 552 -2.40 -50.40 9.65
C GLY A 552 -2.24 -49.58 10.93
N ASP A 553 -1.00 -49.25 11.32
CA ASP A 553 -0.72 -48.44 12.49
C ASP A 553 -1.04 -46.95 12.28
N LYS A 554 -0.73 -46.11 13.26
CA LYS A 554 -1.02 -44.67 13.17
C LYS A 554 -0.27 -43.99 12.02
N TYR A 555 0.97 -44.37 11.72
CA TYR A 555 1.78 -43.74 10.70
C TYR A 555 1.31 -44.15 9.30
N ASP A 556 0.94 -45.42 9.11
CA ASP A 556 0.26 -45.90 7.89
C ASP A 556 -1.04 -45.13 7.63
N LYS A 557 -1.85 -44.90 8.69
CA LYS A 557 -3.09 -44.11 8.59
C LYS A 557 -2.83 -42.65 8.22
N MET A 558 -1.80 -42.02 8.79
CA MET A 558 -1.42 -40.63 8.47
C MET A 558 -0.95 -40.51 7.02
N TYR A 559 -0.15 -41.47 6.55
CA TYR A 559 0.25 -41.55 5.16
C TYR A 559 -0.97 -41.68 4.24
N LYS A 560 -1.88 -42.63 4.53
CA LYS A 560 -3.13 -42.82 3.77
C LYS A 560 -4.01 -41.57 3.75
N ALA A 561 -4.10 -40.83 4.85
CA ALA A 561 -4.85 -39.57 4.91
C ALA A 561 -4.22 -38.49 3.99
N THR A 562 -2.88 -38.42 3.97
CA THR A 562 -2.13 -37.49 3.11
C THR A 562 -2.26 -37.88 1.64
N ASP A 563 -2.03 -39.16 1.32
CA ASP A 563 -2.19 -39.72 -0.02
C ASP A 563 -3.62 -39.55 -0.53
N ARG A 564 -4.65 -39.74 0.31
CA ARG A 564 -6.05 -39.52 -0.08
C ARG A 564 -6.31 -38.07 -0.50
N MET A 565 -5.83 -37.09 0.27
CA MET A 565 -6.00 -35.67 -0.04
C MET A 565 -5.22 -35.27 -1.29
N MET A 566 -3.95 -35.66 -1.40
CA MET A 566 -3.11 -35.30 -2.53
C MET A 566 -3.52 -36.03 -3.83
N SER A 567 -3.94 -37.29 -3.73
CA SER A 567 -4.48 -38.06 -4.86
C SER A 567 -5.81 -37.49 -5.36
N PHE A 568 -6.63 -36.91 -4.49
CA PHE A 568 -7.81 -36.17 -4.92
C PHE A 568 -7.44 -34.98 -5.81
N VAL A 569 -6.45 -34.17 -5.42
CA VAL A 569 -5.94 -33.06 -6.24
C VAL A 569 -5.42 -33.57 -7.59
N TYR A 570 -4.59 -34.63 -7.60
CA TYR A 570 -4.11 -35.26 -8.83
C TYR A 570 -5.24 -35.69 -9.77
N ARG A 571 -6.26 -36.40 -9.25
CA ARG A 571 -7.42 -36.84 -10.05
C ARG A 571 -8.15 -35.67 -10.69
N CYS A 572 -8.36 -34.59 -9.93
CA CYS A 572 -9.00 -33.38 -10.42
C CYS A 572 -8.16 -32.71 -11.53
N VAL A 573 -6.83 -32.67 -11.40
CA VAL A 573 -5.97 -32.13 -12.47
C VAL A 573 -6.01 -33.01 -13.71
N LYS A 574 -6.05 -34.34 -13.57
CA LYS A 574 -6.03 -35.30 -14.69
C LYS A 574 -7.29 -35.24 -15.58
N GLU A 575 -8.41 -34.75 -15.06
CA GLU A 575 -9.62 -34.52 -15.88
C GLU A 575 -9.63 -33.15 -16.58
N THR A 576 -8.78 -32.20 -16.15
CA THR A 576 -8.74 -30.85 -16.75
C THR A 576 -8.04 -30.85 -18.12
N PRO A 577 -8.36 -29.89 -19.01
CA PRO A 577 -7.58 -29.67 -20.22
C PRO A 577 -6.08 -29.45 -19.98
N ALA A 578 -5.71 -28.77 -18.88
CA ALA A 578 -4.32 -28.53 -18.51
C ALA A 578 -3.55 -29.81 -18.15
N GLY A 579 -4.19 -30.73 -17.42
CA GLY A 579 -3.55 -31.91 -16.85
C GLY A 579 -3.85 -33.24 -17.53
N ARG A 580 -4.78 -33.31 -18.50
CA ARG A 580 -5.19 -34.58 -19.15
C ARG A 580 -4.08 -35.36 -19.82
N ASN A 581 -3.02 -34.67 -20.25
CA ASN A 581 -1.85 -35.25 -20.89
C ASN A 581 -0.68 -35.45 -19.91
N MET A 582 -0.89 -35.18 -18.61
CA MET A 582 0.20 -35.26 -17.66
C MET A 582 0.68 -36.70 -17.48
N VAL A 583 1.99 -36.86 -17.41
CA VAL A 583 2.65 -38.12 -17.13
C VAL A 583 3.78 -37.89 -16.13
N TYR A 584 3.97 -38.84 -15.22
CA TYR A 584 5.13 -38.83 -14.34
C TYR A 584 6.36 -39.33 -15.11
N SER A 585 7.49 -38.62 -14.97
CA SER A 585 8.77 -38.95 -15.57
C SER A 585 9.75 -39.38 -14.48
N THR A 586 10.24 -40.62 -14.57
CA THR A 586 11.30 -41.14 -13.69
C THR A 586 12.68 -40.59 -14.06
N GLU A 587 12.82 -39.87 -15.17
CA GLU A 587 14.06 -39.17 -15.54
C GLU A 587 14.17 -37.82 -14.81
N SER A 588 13.08 -37.06 -14.76
CA SER A 588 13.05 -35.75 -14.09
C SER A 588 12.53 -35.81 -12.66
N HIS A 589 12.00 -36.95 -12.23
CA HIS A 589 11.25 -37.14 -10.98
C HIS A 589 10.14 -36.09 -10.77
N SER A 590 9.46 -35.73 -11.86
CA SER A 590 8.41 -34.69 -11.89
C SER A 590 7.33 -35.00 -12.94
N PHE A 591 6.34 -34.13 -13.07
CA PHE A 591 5.24 -34.27 -14.03
C PHE A 591 5.52 -33.49 -15.32
N GLU A 592 5.52 -34.20 -16.45
CA GLU A 592 5.61 -33.64 -17.79
C GLU A 592 4.22 -33.56 -18.44
N GLY A 593 4.07 -32.70 -19.46
CA GLY A 593 2.82 -32.61 -20.23
C GLY A 593 1.68 -31.82 -19.58
N VAL A 594 1.93 -31.12 -18.47
CA VAL A 594 0.98 -30.17 -17.86
C VAL A 594 1.08 -28.82 -18.55
N ASP A 595 -0.03 -28.30 -19.05
CA ASP A 595 -0.11 -26.97 -19.67
C ASP A 595 -0.35 -25.88 -18.61
N TYR A 596 0.72 -25.19 -18.23
CA TYR A 596 0.70 -24.03 -17.33
C TYR A 596 0.63 -22.69 -18.08
N GLU A 597 0.42 -22.67 -19.40
CA GLU A 597 0.39 -21.42 -20.15
C GLU A 597 -0.85 -20.60 -19.81
N ASP A 598 -0.63 -19.34 -19.43
CA ASP A 598 -1.66 -18.34 -19.16
C ASP A 598 -2.31 -17.81 -20.45
N ASP A 599 -3.52 -17.24 -20.33
CA ASP A 599 -4.22 -16.56 -21.43
C ASP A 599 -3.71 -15.11 -21.55
N GLY A 600 -2.46 -14.97 -22.02
CA GLY A 600 -1.71 -13.71 -21.88
C GLY A 600 -1.34 -13.49 -20.41
N ASP A 601 -1.67 -12.33 -19.85
CA ASP A 601 -1.40 -12.02 -18.43
C ASP A 601 -2.58 -12.39 -17.50
N LYS A 602 -3.45 -13.33 -17.93
CA LYS A 602 -4.68 -13.71 -17.22
C LYS A 602 -4.70 -15.20 -16.92
N PHE A 603 -5.24 -15.53 -15.75
CA PHE A 603 -5.44 -16.92 -15.35
C PHE A 603 -6.37 -17.67 -16.34
N PRO A 604 -5.95 -18.82 -16.88
CA PRO A 604 -6.68 -19.54 -17.92
C PRO A 604 -7.77 -20.43 -17.31
N THR A 605 -8.86 -19.82 -16.82
CA THR A 605 -9.93 -20.51 -16.06
C THR A 605 -10.43 -21.79 -16.74
N ALA A 606 -10.70 -21.75 -18.04
CA ALA A 606 -11.24 -22.90 -18.78
C ALA A 606 -10.28 -24.11 -18.81
N LYS A 607 -8.95 -23.88 -18.74
CA LYS A 607 -7.96 -24.96 -18.74
C LYS A 607 -7.95 -25.78 -17.45
N TRP A 608 -8.41 -25.19 -16.34
CA TRP A 608 -8.33 -25.77 -15.00
C TRP A 608 -9.71 -26.13 -14.40
N GLN A 609 -10.78 -26.10 -15.21
CA GLN A 609 -12.11 -26.54 -14.77
C GLN A 609 -12.14 -28.04 -14.52
N SER A 610 -12.66 -28.42 -13.34
CA SER A 610 -12.79 -29.78 -12.84
C SER A 610 -14.15 -29.94 -12.15
N ASP A 611 -15.02 -30.74 -12.77
CA ASP A 611 -16.33 -31.08 -12.22
C ASP A 611 -16.20 -31.87 -10.90
N THR A 612 -15.19 -32.72 -10.81
CA THR A 612 -14.89 -33.50 -9.60
C THR A 612 -14.48 -32.57 -8.48
N PHE A 613 -13.55 -31.64 -8.72
CA PHE A 613 -13.12 -30.68 -7.71
C PHE A 613 -14.30 -29.84 -7.19
N ARG A 614 -15.11 -29.29 -8.11
CA ARG A 614 -16.26 -28.47 -7.76
C ARG A 614 -17.27 -29.19 -6.86
N LYS A 615 -17.47 -30.48 -7.05
CA LYS A 615 -18.46 -31.28 -6.29
C LYS A 615 -17.90 -31.84 -4.99
N GLU A 616 -16.60 -32.15 -4.95
CA GLU A 616 -16.05 -33.01 -3.90
C GLU A 616 -14.96 -32.36 -3.06
N ALA A 617 -14.41 -31.19 -3.43
CA ALA A 617 -13.30 -30.59 -2.70
C ALA A 617 -13.63 -30.29 -1.23
N SER A 618 -14.89 -29.96 -0.93
CA SER A 618 -15.37 -29.77 0.44
C SER A 618 -15.29 -31.03 1.29
N LYS A 619 -15.13 -32.23 0.71
CA LYS A 619 -14.90 -33.49 1.44
C LYS A 619 -13.48 -33.55 2.01
N TYR A 620 -12.50 -32.91 1.38
CA TYR A 620 -11.07 -33.00 1.70
C TYR A 620 -10.50 -31.74 2.36
N PHE A 621 -11.07 -30.57 2.09
CA PHE A 621 -10.56 -29.28 2.59
C PHE A 621 -11.65 -28.50 3.32
N ASP A 622 -11.25 -27.72 4.32
CA ASP A 622 -12.06 -26.59 4.78
C ASP A 622 -11.94 -25.46 3.73
N LEU A 623 -12.81 -25.50 2.72
CA LEU A 623 -12.76 -24.56 1.59
C LEU A 623 -12.85 -23.09 2.02
N PRO A 624 -13.74 -22.69 2.94
CA PRO A 624 -13.78 -21.31 3.41
C PRO A 624 -12.46 -20.83 4.03
N HIS A 625 -11.85 -21.63 4.90
CA HIS A 625 -10.55 -21.31 5.49
C HIS A 625 -9.45 -21.20 4.43
N LEU A 626 -9.40 -22.16 3.50
CA LEU A 626 -8.42 -22.21 2.42
C LEU A 626 -8.52 -21.00 1.48
N ILE A 627 -9.74 -20.57 1.16
CA ILE A 627 -10.01 -19.39 0.33
C ILE A 627 -9.63 -18.11 1.07
N ALA A 628 -9.95 -17.98 2.37
CA ALA A 628 -9.54 -16.83 3.16
C ALA A 628 -8.01 -16.71 3.24
N TYR A 629 -7.30 -17.83 3.39
CA TYR A 629 -5.84 -17.87 3.30
C TYR A 629 -5.34 -17.40 1.92
N TYR A 630 -5.92 -17.90 0.83
CA TYR A 630 -5.56 -17.46 -0.53
C TYR A 630 -5.76 -15.95 -0.71
N LEU A 631 -6.91 -15.42 -0.31
CA LEU A 631 -7.21 -13.99 -0.37
C LEU A 631 -6.21 -13.16 0.46
N TYR A 632 -5.84 -13.62 1.66
CA TYR A 632 -4.82 -12.96 2.49
C TYR A 632 -3.49 -12.83 1.75
N VAL A 633 -3.03 -13.91 1.12
CA VAL A 633 -1.76 -13.92 0.35
C VAL A 633 -1.85 -13.01 -0.87
N GLN A 634 -2.99 -13.00 -1.58
CA GLN A 634 -3.21 -12.11 -2.71
C GLN A 634 -3.23 -10.63 -2.29
N PHE A 635 -3.92 -10.28 -1.21
CA PHE A 635 -4.01 -8.90 -0.72
C PHE A 635 -2.68 -8.36 -0.23
N ASN A 636 -1.86 -9.19 0.42
CA ASN A 636 -0.56 -8.77 0.93
C ASN A 636 0.58 -8.93 -0.10
N LEU A 637 0.35 -9.51 -1.28
CA LEU A 637 1.42 -9.91 -2.21
C LEU A 637 2.47 -10.79 -1.50
N GLY A 638 2.01 -11.87 -0.86
CA GLY A 638 2.92 -12.85 -0.27
C GLY A 638 3.69 -13.59 -1.34
N VAL A 639 5.02 -13.54 -1.27
CA VAL A 639 5.90 -14.04 -2.34
C VAL A 639 5.95 -15.56 -2.36
N ASP A 640 6.01 -16.21 -1.21
CA ASP A 640 6.27 -17.66 -1.11
C ASP A 640 5.05 -18.45 -0.63
N GLN A 641 4.05 -17.79 -0.04
CA GLN A 641 3.00 -18.40 0.78
C GLN A 641 1.95 -19.24 0.02
N LEU A 642 2.14 -19.49 -1.28
CA LEU A 642 1.34 -20.45 -2.08
C LEU A 642 2.15 -21.69 -2.51
N ALA A 643 3.43 -21.77 -2.20
CA ALA A 643 4.29 -22.93 -2.48
C ALA A 643 5.09 -23.37 -1.23
N LYS A 644 5.59 -22.41 -0.48
CA LYS A 644 6.34 -22.61 0.76
C LYS A 644 5.67 -21.85 1.91
N ASN A 645 6.22 -21.96 3.11
CA ASN A 645 5.77 -21.19 4.28
C ASN A 645 4.31 -21.49 4.66
N MET A 646 3.87 -22.72 4.36
CA MET A 646 2.56 -23.28 4.70
C MET A 646 2.73 -24.42 5.71
N LEU A 647 1.91 -24.40 6.76
CA LEU A 647 1.71 -25.56 7.65
C LEU A 647 0.40 -26.21 7.27
N ILE A 648 0.46 -27.37 6.64
CA ILE A 648 -0.72 -28.11 6.17
C ILE A 648 -1.14 -29.06 7.29
N ARG A 649 -2.38 -28.95 7.76
CA ARG A 649 -2.85 -29.59 9.00
C ARG A 649 -4.19 -30.28 8.87
N THR A 650 -4.39 -31.29 9.71
CA THR A 650 -5.69 -31.94 9.96
C THR A 650 -5.73 -32.47 11.39
N TRP A 651 -6.93 -32.60 11.97
CA TRP A 651 -7.16 -33.24 13.28
C TRP A 651 -7.73 -34.65 13.15
N ASP A 652 -8.39 -34.96 12.05
CA ASP A 652 -9.14 -36.19 11.82
C ASP A 652 -8.59 -37.03 10.66
N GLY A 653 -7.62 -36.48 9.92
CA GLY A 653 -7.14 -37.11 8.70
C GLY A 653 -8.18 -37.04 7.58
N VAL A 654 -9.24 -36.23 7.68
CA VAL A 654 -10.34 -36.06 6.72
C VAL A 654 -10.28 -34.67 6.09
N LYS A 655 -10.40 -33.60 6.90
CA LYS A 655 -10.32 -32.20 6.45
C LYS A 655 -8.96 -31.60 6.67
N TRP A 656 -8.47 -30.92 5.64
CA TRP A 656 -7.19 -30.24 5.66
C TRP A 656 -7.35 -28.71 5.66
N LEU A 657 -6.50 -28.05 6.44
CA LEU A 657 -6.38 -26.60 6.61
C LEU A 657 -4.93 -26.17 6.37
N ILE A 658 -4.72 -24.88 6.13
CA ILE A 658 -3.39 -24.28 5.98
C ILE A 658 -3.25 -23.15 6.99
N ASP A 659 -2.18 -23.21 7.78
CA ASP A 659 -1.78 -22.14 8.69
C ASP A 659 -0.59 -21.35 8.12
N TYR A 660 -0.59 -20.05 8.39
CA TYR A 660 0.40 -19.10 7.92
C TYR A 660 1.63 -19.05 8.83
N TYR A 661 2.82 -18.99 8.23
CA TYR A 661 4.06 -18.65 8.94
C TYR A 661 5.09 -17.98 8.00
N ASP A 662 6.16 -17.41 8.56
CA ASP A 662 7.28 -16.74 7.84
C ASP A 662 6.83 -15.75 6.76
N GLY A 663 6.30 -14.62 7.24
CA GLY A 663 5.66 -13.58 6.45
C GLY A 663 6.51 -12.33 6.22
N ASP A 664 7.84 -12.41 6.27
CA ASP A 664 8.72 -11.25 6.12
C ASP A 664 8.74 -10.67 4.69
N CYS A 665 8.53 -11.52 3.68
CA CYS A 665 8.52 -11.15 2.27
C CYS A 665 7.08 -10.97 1.72
N GLN A 666 6.49 -9.80 2.01
CA GLN A 666 5.18 -9.36 1.51
C GLN A 666 5.13 -7.83 1.39
N LEU A 667 4.00 -7.27 0.93
CA LEU A 667 3.74 -5.84 0.79
C LEU A 667 4.74 -5.12 -0.13
N GLY A 668 5.08 -5.78 -1.25
CA GLY A 668 6.06 -5.32 -2.24
C GLY A 668 7.49 -5.78 -1.98
N SER A 669 7.73 -6.44 -0.84
CA SER A 669 9.02 -7.04 -0.47
C SER A 669 9.25 -8.37 -1.19
N ASP A 670 10.38 -8.54 -1.88
CA ASP A 670 10.83 -9.83 -2.42
C ASP A 670 11.74 -10.63 -1.46
N ASN A 671 12.06 -11.88 -1.83
CA ASN A 671 12.91 -12.80 -1.06
C ASN A 671 14.39 -12.35 -0.95
N LYS A 672 14.80 -11.36 -1.76
CA LYS A 672 16.12 -10.71 -1.66
C LYS A 672 16.03 -9.42 -0.85
N SER A 673 14.92 -9.21 -0.14
CA SER A 673 14.66 -8.03 0.65
C SER A 673 14.81 -6.71 -0.13
N PHE A 674 14.37 -6.66 -1.40
CA PHE A 674 14.13 -5.42 -2.16
C PHE A 674 12.63 -5.11 -2.35
N LEU A 675 12.26 -3.83 -2.51
CA LEU A 675 10.87 -3.40 -2.74
C LEU A 675 10.57 -3.40 -4.25
N THR A 676 10.59 -4.59 -4.85
CA THR A 676 10.41 -4.74 -6.30
C THR A 676 8.97 -5.07 -6.68
N GLY A 677 8.16 -5.58 -5.75
CA GLY A 677 6.75 -5.89 -6.00
C GLY A 677 5.92 -4.62 -6.19
N LYS A 678 5.17 -4.54 -7.29
CA LYS A 678 4.22 -3.45 -7.55
C LYS A 678 2.87 -3.77 -6.92
N TYR A 679 2.08 -2.74 -6.61
CA TYR A 679 0.79 -2.92 -5.95
C TYR A 679 -0.24 -3.66 -6.85
N ASP A 680 -0.04 -3.61 -8.17
CA ASP A 680 -0.85 -4.24 -9.20
C ASP A 680 -0.30 -5.59 -9.69
N ASP A 681 0.87 -6.04 -9.20
CA ASP A 681 1.39 -7.38 -9.48
C ASP A 681 0.38 -8.45 -9.01
N ASN A 682 0.21 -9.50 -9.81
CA ASN A 682 -0.69 -10.61 -9.54
C ASN A 682 0.06 -11.95 -9.67
N ARG A 683 -0.65 -13.06 -9.48
CA ARG A 683 -0.07 -14.40 -9.54
C ARG A 683 0.49 -14.77 -10.92
N GLN A 684 -0.03 -14.16 -11.98
CA GLN A 684 0.42 -14.37 -13.36
C GLN A 684 1.59 -13.47 -13.76
N THR A 685 1.90 -12.45 -12.95
CA THR A 685 2.99 -11.52 -13.24
C THR A 685 4.35 -12.21 -13.19
N LYS A 686 5.10 -12.09 -14.30
CA LYS A 686 6.50 -12.50 -14.41
C LYS A 686 7.44 -11.31 -14.42
N ARG A 687 8.67 -11.51 -13.96
CA ARG A 687 9.79 -10.60 -14.07
C ARG A 687 11.08 -11.41 -14.16
N ASP A 688 11.91 -11.10 -15.17
CA ASP A 688 13.15 -11.82 -15.48
C ASP A 688 12.94 -13.33 -15.65
N GLY A 689 11.81 -13.72 -16.23
CA GLY A 689 11.42 -15.12 -16.45
C GLY A 689 10.93 -15.88 -15.20
N ALA A 690 10.87 -15.24 -14.03
CA ALA A 690 10.33 -15.83 -12.80
C ALA A 690 9.00 -15.17 -12.41
N TYR A 691 8.08 -15.92 -11.79
CA TYR A 691 6.85 -15.34 -11.23
C TYR A 691 7.17 -14.50 -9.99
N VAL A 692 6.53 -13.33 -9.88
CA VAL A 692 6.65 -12.46 -8.71
C VAL A 692 6.13 -13.16 -7.45
N MET A 693 5.03 -13.90 -7.59
CA MET A 693 4.49 -14.78 -6.56
C MET A 693 4.78 -16.24 -6.91
N GLN A 694 5.42 -16.97 -6.02
CA GLN A 694 5.63 -18.41 -6.14
C GLN A 694 4.30 -19.16 -5.95
N GLY A 695 4.23 -20.39 -6.47
CA GLY A 695 3.00 -21.19 -6.45
C GLY A 695 2.10 -21.03 -7.68
N HIS A 696 2.57 -20.36 -8.75
CA HIS A 696 1.90 -20.34 -10.05
C HIS A 696 1.58 -21.74 -10.58
N ASN A 697 2.53 -22.67 -10.43
CA ASN A 697 2.36 -24.04 -10.92
C ASN A 697 1.63 -24.95 -9.91
N SER A 698 1.12 -24.41 -8.80
CA SER A 698 0.40 -25.23 -7.82
C SER A 698 -0.93 -25.75 -8.36
N TRP A 699 -1.14 -27.06 -8.26
CA TRP A 699 -2.37 -27.71 -8.68
C TRP A 699 -3.57 -27.28 -7.83
N LEU A 700 -3.41 -27.26 -6.51
CA LEU A 700 -4.49 -26.88 -5.59
C LEU A 700 -4.99 -25.46 -5.87
N TRP A 701 -4.08 -24.48 -5.96
CA TRP A 701 -4.47 -23.08 -6.14
C TRP A 701 -5.08 -22.82 -7.53
N ASN A 702 -4.57 -23.47 -8.58
CA ASN A 702 -5.20 -23.40 -9.90
C ASN A 702 -6.63 -23.96 -9.89
N LEU A 703 -6.85 -25.10 -9.22
CA LEU A 703 -8.17 -25.70 -9.08
C LEU A 703 -9.12 -24.81 -8.26
N ILE A 704 -8.66 -24.22 -7.15
CA ILE A 704 -9.45 -23.30 -6.32
C ILE A 704 -9.93 -22.10 -7.14
N VAL A 705 -9.04 -21.43 -7.87
CA VAL A 705 -9.40 -20.23 -8.65
C VAL A 705 -10.38 -20.59 -9.77
N ALA A 706 -10.18 -21.72 -10.46
CA ALA A 706 -11.03 -22.12 -11.57
C ALA A 706 -12.42 -22.62 -11.17
N ASN A 707 -12.56 -23.22 -9.97
CA ASN A 707 -13.75 -23.99 -9.60
C ASN A 707 -14.50 -23.45 -8.38
N CYS A 708 -13.91 -22.54 -7.59
CA CYS A 708 -14.52 -21.99 -6.38
C CYS A 708 -14.77 -20.48 -6.45
N TRP A 709 -14.80 -19.88 -7.65
CA TRP A 709 -14.93 -18.43 -7.82
C TRP A 709 -16.16 -17.83 -7.12
N ASP A 710 -17.32 -18.50 -7.21
CA ASP A 710 -18.55 -18.04 -6.54
C ASP A 710 -18.37 -17.92 -5.01
N MET A 711 -17.70 -18.91 -4.40
CA MET A 711 -17.41 -18.92 -2.96
C MET A 711 -16.30 -17.91 -2.60
N ILE A 712 -15.32 -17.70 -3.49
CA ILE A 712 -14.31 -16.63 -3.33
C ILE A 712 -15.01 -15.27 -3.21
N VAL A 713 -15.94 -14.97 -4.11
CA VAL A 713 -16.72 -13.73 -4.07
C VAL A 713 -17.60 -13.66 -2.83
N GLU A 714 -18.25 -14.76 -2.42
CA GLU A 714 -19.08 -14.82 -1.21
C GLU A 714 -18.28 -14.52 0.05
N ILE A 715 -17.14 -15.18 0.25
CA ILE A 715 -16.23 -14.95 1.39
C ILE A 715 -15.70 -13.52 1.37
N MET A 716 -15.39 -13.02 0.16
CA MET A 716 -14.86 -11.68 -0.01
C MET A 716 -15.85 -10.59 0.43
N VAL A 717 -17.11 -10.72 0.02
CA VAL A 717 -18.12 -9.64 0.11
C VAL A 717 -19.12 -9.84 1.24
N SER A 718 -19.64 -11.06 1.40
CA SER A 718 -20.77 -11.38 2.30
C SER A 718 -20.33 -12.05 3.60
N GLY A 719 -19.19 -12.73 3.60
CA GLY A 719 -18.76 -13.59 4.71
C GLY A 719 -19.39 -14.97 4.65
N TRP A 720 -19.02 -15.85 5.59
CA TRP A 720 -19.42 -17.26 5.59
C TRP A 720 -20.10 -17.62 6.91
N ASN A 721 -21.23 -18.33 6.85
CA ASN A 721 -21.97 -18.82 8.03
C ASN A 721 -22.23 -17.77 9.13
N GLY A 722 -22.49 -16.52 8.74
CA GLY A 722 -22.79 -15.42 9.69
C GLY A 722 -21.56 -14.74 10.29
N GLY A 723 -20.34 -15.15 9.91
CA GLY A 723 -19.11 -14.41 10.22
C GLY A 723 -18.90 -13.19 9.33
N ALA A 724 -17.93 -12.34 9.68
CA ALA A 724 -17.59 -11.17 8.87
C ALA A 724 -17.07 -11.57 7.47
N SER A 725 -17.24 -10.67 6.49
CA SER A 725 -16.60 -10.82 5.18
C SER A 725 -15.10 -10.54 5.24
N PHE A 726 -14.33 -11.08 4.29
CA PHE A 726 -12.89 -10.84 4.21
C PHE A 726 -12.58 -9.34 4.12
N MET A 727 -13.33 -8.58 3.31
CA MET A 727 -13.11 -7.13 3.19
C MET A 727 -13.39 -6.35 4.49
N SER A 728 -14.20 -6.90 5.39
CA SER A 728 -14.44 -6.33 6.72
C SER A 728 -13.31 -6.70 7.69
N ALA A 729 -12.91 -7.98 7.72
CA ALA A 729 -11.85 -8.48 8.59
C ALA A 729 -10.47 -7.91 8.22
N PHE A 730 -10.23 -7.71 6.93
CA PHE A 730 -8.97 -7.20 6.37
C PHE A 730 -9.17 -5.88 5.61
N SER A 731 -10.00 -4.98 6.13
CA SER A 731 -10.19 -3.66 5.51
C SER A 731 -8.88 -2.86 5.48
N ILE A 732 -8.77 -1.89 4.55
CA ILE A 732 -7.61 -0.98 4.44
C ILE A 732 -7.25 -0.36 5.79
N GLN A 733 -8.24 0.20 6.49
CA GLN A 733 -8.01 0.88 7.76
C GLN A 733 -7.53 -0.09 8.83
N LYS A 734 -8.12 -1.29 8.94
CA LYS A 734 -7.68 -2.32 9.88
C LYS A 734 -6.25 -2.80 9.60
N ALA A 735 -5.89 -3.01 8.33
CA ALA A 735 -4.54 -3.42 7.97
C ALA A 735 -3.51 -2.34 8.34
N ILE A 736 -3.81 -1.07 8.05
CA ILE A 736 -2.96 0.07 8.45
C ILE A 736 -2.86 0.15 9.98
N ASP A 737 -3.98 0.11 10.70
CA ASP A 737 -3.98 0.21 12.17
C ASP A 737 -3.22 -0.96 12.81
N HIS A 738 -3.37 -2.18 12.28
CA HIS A 738 -2.64 -3.35 12.76
C HIS A 738 -1.13 -3.16 12.60
N PHE A 739 -0.64 -2.91 11.39
CA PHE A 739 0.79 -2.82 11.16
C PHE A 739 1.41 -1.55 11.76
N ASP A 740 0.76 -0.39 11.65
CA ASP A 740 1.32 0.89 12.10
C ASP A 740 1.07 1.15 13.60
N THR A 741 -0.10 0.80 14.12
CA THR A 741 -0.45 1.08 15.52
C THR A 741 -0.18 -0.11 16.44
N GLU A 742 -0.60 -1.32 16.09
CA GLU A 742 -0.44 -2.47 16.98
C GLU A 742 0.95 -3.10 16.95
N GLN A 743 1.64 -3.04 15.80
CA GLN A 743 3.00 -3.58 15.66
C GLN A 743 4.04 -2.45 15.74
N MET A 744 4.03 -1.49 14.81
CA MET A 744 5.13 -0.54 14.66
C MET A 744 5.34 0.39 15.87
N LYS A 745 4.27 0.92 16.48
CA LYS A 745 4.37 1.83 17.66
C LYS A 745 5.02 1.19 18.90
N LYS A 746 5.17 -0.14 18.93
CA LYS A 746 5.92 -0.82 19.99
C LYS A 746 7.43 -0.55 19.89
N TRP A 747 7.93 -0.21 18.71
CA TRP A 747 9.34 0.05 18.45
C TRP A 747 9.75 1.49 18.74
N CYS A 748 11.03 1.68 19.07
CA CYS A 748 11.65 3.00 19.23
C CYS A 748 12.36 3.39 17.93
N SER A 749 12.00 4.53 17.34
CA SER A 749 12.63 5.05 16.11
C SER A 749 14.13 5.28 16.27
N ARG A 750 14.57 5.77 17.44
CA ARG A 750 15.99 5.95 17.75
C ARG A 750 16.76 4.62 17.76
N LEU A 751 16.21 3.59 18.40
CA LEU A 751 16.82 2.26 18.41
C LEU A 751 16.73 1.58 17.06
N TYR A 752 15.68 1.82 16.30
CA TYR A 752 15.53 1.34 14.94
C TYR A 752 16.71 1.81 14.07
N ASN A 753 17.01 3.11 14.08
CA ASN A 753 18.15 3.67 13.33
C ASN A 753 19.48 3.04 13.78
N LYS A 754 19.73 2.91 15.09
CA LYS A 754 20.97 2.30 15.63
C LYS A 754 21.06 0.81 15.29
N SER A 755 19.98 0.06 15.46
CA SER A 755 19.85 -1.36 15.11
C SER A 755 20.16 -1.59 13.63
N GLY A 756 19.68 -0.69 12.76
CA GLY A 756 19.95 -0.71 11.32
C GLY A 756 21.45 -0.64 10.98
N ILE A 757 22.19 0.24 11.67
CA ILE A 757 23.64 0.38 11.49
C ILE A 757 24.36 -0.94 11.77
N PHE A 758 24.10 -1.58 12.92
CA PHE A 758 24.81 -2.80 13.32
C PHE A 758 24.39 -4.05 12.53
N LYS A 759 23.14 -4.12 12.09
CA LYS A 759 22.60 -5.28 11.35
C LYS A 759 23.01 -5.27 9.88
N TYR A 760 22.97 -4.11 9.24
CA TYR A 760 23.05 -4.01 7.78
C TYR A 760 24.29 -3.23 7.31
N ILE A 761 24.59 -2.08 7.92
CA ILE A 761 25.62 -1.17 7.40
C ILE A 761 27.02 -1.60 7.82
N TYR A 762 27.24 -1.83 9.11
CA TYR A 762 28.54 -2.20 9.63
C TYR A 762 29.09 -3.48 9.00
N PRO A 763 28.33 -4.59 8.90
CA PRO A 763 28.82 -5.83 8.28
C PRO A 763 29.04 -5.73 6.77
N PHE A 764 28.41 -4.76 6.11
CA PHE A 764 28.64 -4.47 4.69
C PHE A 764 29.97 -3.74 4.47
N LEU A 765 30.28 -2.77 5.34
CA LEU A 765 31.46 -1.93 5.20
C LEU A 765 32.72 -2.51 5.85
N ASN A 766 32.58 -3.45 6.79
CA ASN A 766 33.69 -3.96 7.60
C ASN A 766 33.70 -5.50 7.61
N GLU A 767 34.90 -6.08 7.54
CA GLU A 767 35.09 -7.52 7.61
C GLU A 767 34.74 -8.07 9.00
N MET A 768 34.04 -9.21 9.02
CA MET A 768 33.63 -9.94 10.21
C MET A 768 34.29 -11.32 10.26
N PRO A 769 34.68 -11.83 11.44
CA PRO A 769 35.14 -13.21 11.60
C PRO A 769 33.97 -14.19 11.42
N VAL A 770 34.19 -15.24 10.64
CA VAL A 770 33.22 -16.30 10.33
C VAL A 770 33.89 -17.67 10.34
N GLY A 771 33.10 -18.71 10.61
CA GLY A 771 33.58 -20.08 10.67
C GLY A 771 34.40 -20.39 11.92
N ALA A 772 34.66 -21.68 12.15
CA ALA A 772 35.49 -22.14 13.27
C ALA A 772 36.96 -21.71 13.17
N ASP A 773 37.43 -21.37 11.97
CA ASP A 773 38.77 -20.86 11.68
C ASP A 773 38.90 -19.34 11.81
N GLY A 774 37.78 -18.62 11.97
CA GLY A 774 37.75 -17.16 12.14
C GLY A 774 38.11 -16.38 10.87
N ALA A 775 37.88 -16.96 9.69
CA ALA A 775 38.09 -16.29 8.40
C ALA A 775 37.36 -14.94 8.35
N LYS A 776 37.97 -13.93 7.73
CA LYS A 776 37.39 -12.59 7.63
C LYS A 776 36.63 -12.43 6.32
N GLN A 777 35.37 -12.00 6.39
CA GLN A 777 34.59 -11.62 5.21
C GLN A 777 33.63 -10.47 5.51
N THR A 778 33.38 -9.62 4.52
CA THR A 778 32.23 -8.70 4.55
C THR A 778 30.96 -9.46 4.22
N TYR A 779 29.81 -8.93 4.65
CA TYR A 779 28.50 -9.38 4.22
C TYR A 779 27.99 -8.42 3.13
N PRO A 780 28.33 -8.63 1.84
CA PRO A 780 28.02 -7.69 0.75
C PRO A 780 26.51 -7.57 0.48
N GLN A 781 25.72 -8.44 1.12
CA GLN A 781 24.27 -8.45 1.09
C GLN A 781 23.73 -7.30 1.95
N ILE A 782 23.92 -6.06 1.48
CA ILE A 782 22.89 -5.03 1.69
C ILE A 782 21.71 -5.49 0.84
N TYR A 783 20.95 -6.45 1.35
CA TYR A 783 19.55 -6.53 0.97
C TYR A 783 18.96 -5.25 1.57
N GLY A 784 18.83 -4.21 0.73
CA GLY A 784 18.70 -2.81 1.11
C GLY A 784 18.00 -2.61 2.44
N LEU A 785 18.59 -1.84 3.35
CA LEU A 785 17.84 -1.34 4.50
C LEU A 785 16.58 -0.70 3.92
N LYS A 786 15.44 -1.35 4.15
CA LYS A 786 14.15 -1.02 3.54
C LYS A 786 13.37 -0.01 4.37
N GLY A 787 13.97 0.40 5.47
CA GLY A 787 13.37 1.36 6.34
C GLY A 787 12.45 0.80 7.38
N SER A 788 11.79 1.72 8.09
CA SER A 788 10.62 1.41 8.90
C SER A 788 9.41 0.99 8.05
N LEU A 789 9.52 1.14 6.71
CA LEU A 789 8.54 0.78 5.69
C LEU A 789 7.18 1.46 5.84
N LYS A 790 6.96 2.31 6.84
CA LYS A 790 5.65 2.89 7.14
C LYS A 790 5.03 3.59 5.93
N ALA A 791 5.79 4.49 5.29
CA ALA A 791 5.27 5.25 4.17
C ALA A 791 4.99 4.38 2.94
N HIS A 792 5.90 3.44 2.62
CA HIS A 792 5.70 2.46 1.55
C HIS A 792 4.52 1.54 1.82
N ARG A 793 4.42 0.98 3.03
CA ARG A 793 3.36 0.08 3.46
C ARG A 793 1.99 0.76 3.35
N ASN A 794 1.86 2.00 3.79
CA ASN A 794 0.60 2.75 3.68
C ASN A 794 0.22 3.00 2.22
N TYR A 795 1.18 3.40 1.38
CA TYR A 795 0.98 3.49 -0.07
C TYR A 795 0.51 2.14 -0.66
N PHE A 796 1.22 1.07 -0.33
CA PHE A 796 1.01 -0.25 -0.91
C PHE A 796 -0.34 -0.84 -0.50
N ILE A 797 -0.68 -0.81 0.80
CA ILE A 797 -1.96 -1.28 1.32
C ILE A 797 -3.11 -0.48 0.70
N GLN A 798 -3.05 0.86 0.70
CA GLN A 798 -4.11 1.70 0.12
C GLN A 798 -4.38 1.36 -1.34
N ARG A 799 -3.32 1.27 -2.16
CA ARG A 799 -3.45 1.00 -3.60
C ARG A 799 -3.89 -0.44 -3.87
N ARG A 800 -3.22 -1.41 -3.23
CA ARG A 800 -3.44 -2.83 -3.50
C ARG A 800 -4.78 -3.31 -2.97
N TYR A 801 -5.13 -2.98 -1.73
CA TYR A 801 -6.39 -3.48 -1.15
C TYR A 801 -7.60 -2.87 -1.86
N ASP A 802 -7.52 -1.60 -2.30
CA ASP A 802 -8.55 -0.96 -3.14
C ASP A 802 -8.72 -1.70 -4.47
N LEU A 803 -7.61 -2.02 -5.15
CA LEU A 803 -7.63 -2.79 -6.40
C LEU A 803 -8.15 -4.22 -6.21
N LYS A 804 -7.59 -4.96 -5.25
CA LYS A 804 -7.92 -6.37 -5.01
C LYS A 804 -9.37 -6.57 -4.56
N GLN A 805 -9.96 -5.58 -3.87
CA GLN A 805 -11.39 -5.58 -3.59
C GLN A 805 -12.22 -5.68 -4.89
N VAL A 806 -11.93 -4.82 -5.86
CA VAL A 806 -12.65 -4.82 -7.15
C VAL A 806 -12.40 -6.11 -7.95
N GLU A 807 -11.18 -6.64 -7.92
CA GLU A 807 -10.83 -7.89 -8.62
C GLU A 807 -11.58 -9.12 -8.09
N TYR A 808 -11.78 -9.21 -6.77
CA TYR A 808 -12.41 -10.36 -6.10
C TYR A 808 -13.90 -10.16 -5.79
N GLY A 809 -14.58 -9.30 -6.56
CA GLY A 809 -16.03 -9.24 -6.60
C GLY A 809 -16.69 -8.15 -5.74
N TYR A 810 -15.92 -7.27 -5.10
CA TYR A 810 -16.51 -6.09 -4.48
C TYR A 810 -17.00 -5.11 -5.55
N VAL A 811 -18.32 -5.06 -5.72
CA VAL A 811 -18.99 -4.01 -6.51
C VAL A 811 -19.30 -2.86 -5.55
N SER A 812 -18.40 -1.87 -5.50
CA SER A 812 -18.55 -0.78 -4.52
C SER A 812 -19.93 -0.11 -4.57
N THR A 813 -20.41 0.31 -3.39
CA THR A 813 -21.51 1.31 -3.32
C THR A 813 -21.07 2.69 -3.83
N LEU A 814 -19.78 2.88 -4.14
CA LEU A 814 -19.10 4.13 -4.49
C LEU A 814 -18.84 4.30 -6.01
N GLY A 815 -19.47 3.50 -6.87
CA GLY A 815 -19.37 3.67 -8.32
C GLY A 815 -20.18 4.87 -8.83
N ALA A 816 -19.69 5.53 -9.89
CA ALA A 816 -20.45 6.59 -10.56
C ALA A 816 -21.67 5.99 -11.26
N GLN A 817 -22.84 6.16 -10.67
CA GLN A 817 -24.10 5.60 -11.16
C GLN A 817 -24.66 6.41 -12.32
N PHE A 818 -25.25 5.72 -13.30
CA PHE A 818 -25.98 6.29 -14.43
C PHE A 818 -27.08 5.31 -14.90
N TYR A 819 -27.92 5.79 -15.82
CA TYR A 819 -29.03 5.02 -16.41
C TYR A 819 -29.00 5.19 -17.92
N GLN A 820 -29.30 4.13 -18.67
CA GLN A 820 -29.56 4.23 -20.11
C GLN A 820 -30.96 4.83 -20.33
N SER A 821 -31.21 5.55 -21.44
CA SER A 821 -32.56 5.97 -21.84
C SER A 821 -33.07 5.10 -22.99
N THR A 822 -34.34 4.69 -22.91
CA THR A 822 -35.00 3.89 -23.97
C THR A 822 -36.12 4.65 -24.68
N ALA A 823 -36.47 5.85 -24.21
CA ALA A 823 -37.62 6.62 -24.68
C ALA A 823 -37.50 7.21 -26.11
N SER A 824 -36.30 7.30 -26.72
CA SER A 824 -36.08 7.74 -28.12
C SER A 824 -35.39 6.74 -29.04
N LEU A 825 -34.90 5.65 -28.47
CA LEU A 825 -34.00 4.72 -29.15
C LEU A 825 -34.69 3.36 -29.22
N ASP A 826 -34.27 2.52 -30.17
CA ASP A 826 -34.77 1.15 -30.22
C ASP A 826 -34.52 0.44 -28.89
N LYS A 827 -35.47 -0.39 -28.42
CA LYS A 827 -35.35 -1.14 -27.15
C LYS A 827 -34.09 -2.03 -27.07
N ALA A 828 -33.44 -2.29 -28.20
CA ALA A 828 -32.20 -3.06 -28.32
C ALA A 828 -30.94 -2.18 -28.47
N TYR A 829 -31.03 -0.87 -28.24
CA TYR A 829 -29.90 0.04 -28.36
C TYR A 829 -28.82 -0.31 -27.34
N THR A 830 -27.61 -0.57 -27.81
CA THR A 830 -26.44 -0.79 -26.96
C THR A 830 -25.65 0.51 -26.93
N LEU A 831 -25.32 1.01 -25.73
CA LEU A 831 -24.52 2.22 -25.56
C LEU A 831 -23.19 2.10 -26.32
N LYS A 832 -22.73 3.19 -26.91
CA LYS A 832 -21.41 3.26 -27.55
C LYS A 832 -20.27 2.96 -26.56
N PRO A 833 -19.06 2.62 -27.05
CA PRO A 833 -17.93 2.35 -26.17
C PRO A 833 -17.61 3.56 -25.29
N MET A 834 -17.40 3.30 -24.01
CA MET A 834 -16.83 4.26 -23.08
C MET A 834 -15.31 4.21 -23.22
N GLN A 835 -14.68 5.34 -23.53
CA GLN A 835 -13.23 5.47 -23.57
C GLN A 835 -12.73 6.27 -22.36
N TYR A 836 -11.57 5.89 -21.82
CA TYR A 836 -11.06 6.54 -20.62
C TYR A 836 -9.54 6.42 -20.46
N ARG A 837 -8.94 7.38 -19.74
CA ARG A 837 -7.58 7.26 -19.18
C ARG A 837 -7.64 7.25 -17.67
N LEU A 838 -6.67 6.58 -17.05
CA LEU A 838 -6.57 6.49 -15.59
C LEU A 838 -5.40 7.33 -15.06
N THR A 839 -5.53 7.75 -13.79
CA THR A 839 -4.44 8.38 -13.04
C THR A 839 -3.38 7.40 -12.55
N ILE A 840 -3.74 6.13 -12.40
CA ILE A 840 -2.89 5.03 -11.94
C ILE A 840 -3.31 3.72 -12.60
N PRO A 841 -2.44 2.70 -12.74
CA PRO A 841 -2.85 1.36 -13.14
C PRO A 841 -3.98 0.84 -12.25
N TYR A 842 -5.13 0.52 -12.86
CA TYR A 842 -6.32 0.12 -12.10
C TYR A 842 -7.32 -0.64 -12.98
N ARG A 843 -8.36 -1.20 -12.35
CA ARG A 843 -9.44 -1.95 -13.00
C ARG A 843 -10.74 -1.14 -13.04
N VAL A 844 -11.33 -0.99 -14.23
CA VAL A 844 -12.62 -0.31 -14.43
C VAL A 844 -13.67 -1.32 -14.87
N GLN A 845 -14.82 -1.29 -14.20
CA GLN A 845 -15.96 -2.16 -14.52
C GLN A 845 -17.21 -1.33 -14.75
N LEU A 846 -18.03 -1.78 -15.69
CA LEU A 846 -19.44 -1.37 -15.79
C LEU A 846 -20.28 -2.48 -15.16
N SER A 847 -21.01 -2.14 -14.11
CA SER A 847 -21.73 -3.11 -13.29
C SER A 847 -23.19 -2.74 -13.10
N THR A 848 -24.02 -3.73 -12.79
CA THR A 848 -25.40 -3.57 -12.30
C THR A 848 -25.50 -4.19 -10.89
N SER A 849 -26.66 -4.09 -10.25
CA SER A 849 -26.95 -4.87 -9.04
C SER A 849 -26.82 -6.39 -9.24
N ASN A 850 -26.88 -6.86 -10.49
CA ASN A 850 -26.83 -8.28 -10.85
C ASN A 850 -25.44 -8.71 -11.34
N GLY A 851 -24.40 -7.89 -11.09
CA GLY A 851 -23.00 -8.21 -11.39
C GLY A 851 -22.37 -7.39 -12.51
N VAL A 852 -21.11 -7.71 -12.81
CA VAL A 852 -20.27 -7.03 -13.80
C VAL A 852 -20.77 -7.33 -15.22
N GLN A 853 -20.92 -6.28 -16.04
CA GLN A 853 -21.42 -6.35 -17.42
C GLN A 853 -20.31 -6.12 -18.44
N ALA A 854 -19.29 -5.35 -18.08
CA ALA A 854 -18.06 -5.19 -18.84
C ALA A 854 -16.90 -4.95 -17.87
N ASP A 855 -15.74 -5.50 -18.18
CA ASP A 855 -14.56 -5.45 -17.32
C ASP A 855 -13.30 -5.20 -18.16
N SER A 856 -12.52 -4.19 -17.79
CA SER A 856 -11.26 -3.90 -18.47
C SER A 856 -10.14 -4.87 -18.12
N GLY A 857 -10.22 -5.57 -16.98
CA GLY A 857 -9.02 -6.04 -16.29
C GLY A 857 -8.20 -4.86 -15.74
N VAL A 858 -6.99 -5.12 -15.24
CA VAL A 858 -6.06 -4.04 -14.87
C VAL A 858 -5.49 -3.44 -16.15
N VAL A 859 -5.54 -2.12 -16.29
CA VAL A 859 -5.03 -1.38 -17.44
C VAL A 859 -4.14 -0.22 -17.01
N ASP A 860 -3.19 0.14 -17.85
CA ASP A 860 -2.17 1.16 -17.55
C ASP A 860 -2.74 2.56 -17.33
N ALA A 861 -2.05 3.36 -16.51
CA ALA A 861 -2.29 4.79 -16.39
C ALA A 861 -1.98 5.53 -17.70
N ASP A 862 -2.61 6.68 -17.90
CA ASP A 862 -2.32 7.61 -18.98
C ASP A 862 -2.36 7.04 -20.41
N VAL A 863 -2.91 5.84 -20.60
CA VAL A 863 -3.25 5.24 -21.90
C VAL A 863 -4.77 5.30 -22.10
N LEU A 864 -5.21 5.59 -23.32
CA LEU A 864 -6.64 5.62 -23.66
C LEU A 864 -7.14 4.19 -23.88
N HIS A 865 -8.00 3.74 -22.98
CA HIS A 865 -8.64 2.43 -23.00
C HIS A 865 -10.08 2.55 -23.48
N SER A 866 -10.69 1.43 -23.89
CA SER A 866 -12.08 1.36 -24.34
C SER A 866 -12.80 0.21 -23.66
N LEU A 867 -14.03 0.44 -23.22
CA LEU A 867 -14.88 -0.54 -22.56
C LEU A 867 -16.30 -0.50 -23.14
N GLN A 868 -16.81 -1.66 -23.55
CA GLN A 868 -18.06 -1.79 -24.27
C GLN A 868 -19.05 -2.68 -23.51
N LEU A 869 -20.28 -2.21 -23.34
CA LEU A 869 -21.38 -3.06 -22.87
C LEU A 869 -21.81 -4.02 -23.99
N THR A 870 -22.03 -5.29 -23.66
CA THR A 870 -22.36 -6.32 -24.67
C THR A 870 -23.86 -6.41 -24.99
N ARG A 871 -24.71 -5.68 -24.27
CA ARG A 871 -26.16 -5.67 -24.44
C ARG A 871 -26.79 -4.33 -24.07
N ALA A 872 -28.05 -4.17 -24.47
CA ALA A 872 -28.91 -3.06 -24.08
C ALA A 872 -29.45 -3.20 -22.65
N PHE A 873 -29.69 -2.07 -21.98
CA PHE A 873 -30.33 -1.99 -20.66
C PHE A 873 -31.57 -1.09 -20.69
N GLY A 874 -32.53 -1.38 -19.81
CA GLY A 874 -33.75 -0.61 -19.67
C GLY A 874 -33.54 0.73 -18.96
N GLU A 875 -34.52 1.62 -19.07
CA GLU A 875 -34.41 3.00 -18.56
C GLU A 875 -34.21 3.12 -17.04
N ASN A 876 -34.66 2.11 -16.29
CA ASN A 876 -34.56 2.06 -14.83
C ASN A 876 -33.50 1.07 -14.33
N ASP A 877 -32.73 0.45 -15.23
CA ASP A 877 -31.66 -0.47 -14.84
C ASP A 877 -30.43 0.37 -14.41
N PRO A 878 -30.04 0.35 -13.12
CA PRO A 878 -28.91 1.15 -12.66
C PRO A 878 -27.60 0.54 -13.14
N LEU A 879 -26.81 1.34 -13.84
CA LEU A 879 -25.43 1.02 -14.21
C LEU A 879 -24.46 1.83 -13.35
N LYS A 880 -23.30 1.26 -13.02
CA LYS A 880 -22.26 1.93 -12.24
C LYS A 880 -20.89 1.75 -12.88
N ILE A 881 -20.12 2.83 -12.91
CA ILE A 881 -18.68 2.81 -13.21
C ILE A 881 -17.93 2.55 -11.91
N ILE A 882 -17.42 1.33 -11.73
CA ILE A 882 -16.49 0.99 -10.65
C ILE A 882 -15.09 1.46 -11.05
N GLY A 883 -14.36 2.07 -10.12
CA GLY A 883 -13.08 2.73 -10.40
C GLY A 883 -13.21 4.18 -10.92
N ALA A 884 -14.42 4.76 -10.91
CA ALA A 884 -14.68 6.13 -11.37
C ALA A 884 -13.72 7.18 -10.78
N ALA A 885 -13.39 7.08 -9.49
CA ALA A 885 -12.47 8.00 -8.83
C ALA A 885 -11.05 8.00 -9.42
N LYS A 886 -10.67 6.99 -10.21
CA LYS A 886 -9.35 6.92 -10.88
C LYS A 886 -9.37 7.44 -12.32
N VAL A 887 -10.56 7.69 -12.89
CA VAL A 887 -10.73 8.16 -14.28
C VAL A 887 -10.27 9.61 -14.38
N LYS A 888 -9.20 9.82 -15.16
CA LYS A 888 -8.57 11.11 -15.46
C LYS A 888 -9.17 11.78 -16.68
N GLU A 889 -9.49 10.99 -17.70
CA GLU A 889 -10.13 11.43 -18.93
C GLU A 889 -11.29 10.49 -19.21
N LEU A 890 -12.46 11.03 -19.52
CA LEU A 890 -13.63 10.28 -19.96
C LEU A 890 -14.08 10.80 -21.32
N VAL A 891 -14.09 9.91 -22.31
CA VAL A 891 -14.59 10.17 -23.65
C VAL A 891 -15.73 9.21 -23.93
N TRP A 892 -16.94 9.73 -24.09
CA TRP A 892 -18.11 8.92 -24.35
C TRP A 892 -19.08 9.68 -25.26
N HIS A 893 -18.93 9.47 -26.58
CA HIS A 893 -19.71 10.13 -27.63
C HIS A 893 -21.14 9.60 -27.75
N GLU A 894 -21.79 9.50 -26.60
CA GLU A 894 -23.09 8.94 -26.37
C GLU A 894 -23.96 10.03 -25.76
N ASP A 895 -25.20 10.13 -26.23
CA ASP A 895 -26.18 10.92 -25.52
C ASP A 895 -27.18 10.02 -24.81
N ALA A 896 -27.36 8.72 -25.12
CA ALA A 896 -28.39 7.76 -24.64
C ALA A 896 -28.50 7.48 -23.12
N PHE A 897 -28.23 8.46 -22.26
CA PHE A 897 -28.41 8.41 -20.82
C PHE A 897 -29.79 8.95 -20.38
N ALA A 898 -30.34 8.38 -19.31
CA ALA A 898 -31.44 8.96 -18.57
C ALA A 898 -30.92 9.90 -17.46
N ILE A 899 -31.81 10.39 -16.60
CA ILE A 899 -31.51 11.37 -15.55
C ILE A 899 -30.63 10.73 -14.45
N GLY A 900 -29.71 11.52 -13.86
CA GLY A 900 -29.05 11.12 -12.60
C GLY A 900 -27.65 10.51 -12.71
N PHE A 901 -26.83 10.90 -13.70
CA PHE A 901 -25.41 10.49 -13.73
C PHE A 901 -24.62 11.23 -12.63
N ASN A 902 -24.08 10.47 -11.68
CA ASN A 902 -23.30 11.00 -10.56
C ASN A 902 -21.83 11.30 -10.93
N PHE A 903 -21.62 12.40 -11.65
CA PHE A 903 -20.27 12.88 -12.01
C PHE A 903 -19.41 13.27 -10.81
N GLY A 904 -20.00 13.60 -9.67
CA GLY A 904 -19.28 13.97 -8.45
C GLY A 904 -18.35 12.88 -7.90
N LEU A 905 -18.52 11.62 -8.32
CA LEU A 905 -17.64 10.50 -7.97
C LEU A 905 -16.43 10.35 -8.90
N LEU A 906 -16.36 11.10 -10.00
CA LEU A 906 -15.20 11.16 -10.90
C LEU A 906 -14.20 12.21 -10.38
N THR A 907 -13.68 11.98 -9.17
CA THR A 907 -12.88 12.97 -8.43
C THR A 907 -11.52 13.29 -9.06
N SER A 908 -11.00 12.41 -9.91
CA SER A 908 -9.74 12.62 -10.64
C SER A 908 -9.94 13.18 -12.06
N LEU A 909 -11.17 13.52 -12.46
CA LEU A 909 -11.48 13.89 -13.84
C LEU A 909 -10.89 15.25 -14.21
N VAL A 910 -10.00 15.23 -15.20
CA VAL A 910 -9.35 16.39 -15.82
C VAL A 910 -10.02 16.74 -17.14
N LYS A 911 -10.44 15.74 -17.90
CA LYS A 911 -11.04 15.92 -19.23
C LYS A 911 -12.33 15.14 -19.38
N LEU A 912 -13.35 15.80 -19.90
CA LEU A 912 -14.64 15.19 -20.21
C LEU A 912 -15.05 15.54 -21.64
N ASP A 913 -15.13 14.54 -22.51
CA ASP A 913 -15.73 14.68 -23.85
C ASP A 913 -16.95 13.77 -23.98
N MET A 914 -18.13 14.38 -24.04
CA MET A 914 -19.38 13.70 -24.34
C MET A 914 -20.11 14.38 -25.51
N SER A 915 -19.34 14.95 -26.44
CA SER A 915 -19.88 15.49 -27.67
C SER A 915 -20.50 14.40 -28.53
N VAL A 916 -21.52 14.77 -29.31
CA VAL A 916 -22.16 13.87 -30.27
C VAL A 916 -22.20 14.50 -31.66
N GLU A 917 -22.16 13.70 -32.72
CA GLU A 917 -22.27 14.24 -34.08
C GLU A 917 -23.65 14.85 -34.33
N LYS A 918 -24.71 14.18 -33.85
CA LYS A 918 -26.10 14.60 -33.97
C LYS A 918 -26.87 14.24 -32.70
N ALA A 919 -27.61 15.21 -32.16
CA ALA A 919 -28.47 14.99 -31.01
C ALA A 919 -29.59 13.97 -31.33
N SER A 920 -29.87 13.06 -30.41
CA SER A 920 -31.01 12.13 -30.52
C SER A 920 -32.37 12.82 -30.25
N GLY A 921 -33.48 12.17 -30.63
CA GLY A 921 -34.81 12.78 -30.75
C GLY A 921 -35.62 13.01 -29.45
N TYR A 922 -35.21 12.51 -28.30
CA TYR A 922 -35.85 12.74 -26.99
C TYR A 922 -34.83 13.31 -26.03
N ARG A 923 -35.22 14.13 -25.03
CA ARG A 923 -34.56 14.28 -23.70
C ARG A 923 -35.23 15.36 -22.84
N ASN A 924 -36.12 14.96 -21.93
CA ASN A 924 -36.44 15.78 -20.76
C ASN A 924 -35.51 15.37 -19.60
N GLY A 925 -34.89 16.33 -18.91
CA GLY A 925 -34.03 16.07 -17.73
C GLY A 925 -32.54 16.45 -17.84
N SER A 926 -31.82 16.36 -16.72
CA SER A 926 -30.40 16.68 -16.54
C SER A 926 -29.62 15.40 -16.21
N PHE A 927 -28.47 15.16 -16.83
CA PHE A 927 -27.63 14.03 -16.46
C PHE A 927 -26.46 14.40 -15.54
N MET A 928 -25.99 15.65 -15.49
CA MET A 928 -24.93 16.05 -14.55
C MET A 928 -25.51 16.38 -13.18
N ALA A 929 -26.07 15.38 -12.49
CA ALA A 929 -26.81 15.57 -11.24
C ALA A 929 -25.93 15.98 -10.03
N SER A 930 -24.60 16.02 -10.18
CA SER A 930 -23.66 16.52 -9.18
C SER A 930 -22.30 16.79 -9.82
N THR A 931 -21.85 18.04 -9.86
CA THR A 931 -20.53 18.42 -10.42
C THR A 931 -19.52 18.85 -9.36
N ASN A 932 -19.92 18.95 -8.09
CA ASN A 932 -19.09 19.50 -7.01
C ASN A 932 -17.79 18.73 -6.75
N GLY A 933 -17.77 17.42 -7.04
CA GLY A 933 -16.60 16.57 -6.85
C GLY A 933 -15.57 16.62 -7.99
N MET A 934 -15.90 17.21 -9.15
CA MET A 934 -15.00 17.32 -10.30
C MET A 934 -14.07 18.54 -10.17
N LEU A 935 -13.30 18.59 -9.08
CA LEU A 935 -12.45 19.74 -8.74
C LEU A 935 -11.21 19.88 -9.65
N LEU A 936 -10.83 18.79 -10.33
CA LEU A 936 -9.65 18.74 -11.21
C LEU A 936 -9.97 19.04 -12.68
N LEU A 937 -11.24 19.32 -13.00
CA LEU A 937 -11.72 19.43 -14.38
C LEU A 937 -11.12 20.67 -15.08
N GLU A 938 -10.45 20.43 -16.21
CA GLU A 938 -9.81 21.44 -17.04
C GLU A 938 -10.46 21.59 -18.43
N GLU A 939 -10.94 20.49 -19.01
CA GLU A 939 -11.51 20.48 -20.37
C GLU A 939 -12.89 19.79 -20.38
N VAL A 940 -13.88 20.48 -20.92
CA VAL A 940 -15.25 19.95 -21.10
C VAL A 940 -15.72 20.18 -22.53
N ASN A 941 -16.04 19.09 -23.23
CA ASN A 941 -16.68 19.12 -24.54
C ASN A 941 -18.00 18.37 -24.49
N MET A 942 -19.09 19.08 -24.75
CA MET A 942 -20.46 18.58 -24.72
C MET A 942 -21.20 18.99 -26.00
N ARG A 943 -20.46 19.27 -27.07
CA ARG A 943 -21.03 19.78 -28.31
C ARG A 943 -22.15 18.87 -28.84
N ASN A 944 -23.26 19.49 -29.22
CA ASN A 944 -24.52 18.88 -29.65
C ASN A 944 -25.23 17.98 -28.61
N ASN A 945 -24.67 17.79 -27.41
CA ASN A 945 -25.28 16.94 -26.40
C ASN A 945 -26.37 17.71 -25.64
N ARG A 946 -27.64 17.43 -25.94
CA ARG A 946 -28.80 18.14 -25.36
C ARG A 946 -28.98 17.88 -23.85
N LEU A 947 -28.22 16.96 -23.26
CA LEU A 947 -28.20 16.72 -21.82
C LEU A 947 -27.23 17.61 -21.03
N ALA A 948 -26.40 18.43 -21.68
CA ALA A 948 -25.30 19.21 -21.09
C ALA A 948 -25.71 20.30 -20.06
N ARG A 949 -26.39 19.95 -18.96
CA ARG A 949 -26.93 20.84 -17.93
C ARG A 949 -26.88 20.18 -16.55
N ASN A 950 -26.95 20.97 -15.48
CA ASN A 950 -27.05 20.51 -14.09
C ASN A 950 -28.09 21.34 -13.31
N GLY A 951 -28.74 20.74 -12.31
CA GLY A 951 -29.75 21.43 -11.48
C GLY A 951 -30.75 20.50 -10.78
N ASP A 952 -31.31 20.98 -9.67
CA ASP A 952 -32.38 20.34 -8.93
C ASP A 952 -33.66 20.27 -9.78
N ASN A 953 -34.26 19.09 -9.86
CA ASN A 953 -35.57 18.72 -10.43
C ASN A 953 -36.48 19.88 -10.91
N GLY A 954 -36.12 20.59 -12.00
CA GLY A 954 -37.01 21.57 -12.62
C GLY A 954 -36.38 22.66 -13.51
N ASN A 955 -35.12 23.08 -13.30
CA ASN A 955 -34.50 24.11 -14.16
C ASN A 955 -33.66 23.49 -15.28
N VAL A 956 -34.24 23.41 -16.48
CA VAL A 956 -33.72 22.64 -17.63
C VAL A 956 -32.77 23.40 -18.56
N ALA A 957 -32.26 24.58 -18.17
CA ALA A 957 -31.55 25.47 -19.13
C ALA A 957 -30.16 25.99 -18.69
N THR A 958 -29.66 25.62 -17.51
CA THR A 958 -28.36 26.10 -16.97
C THR A 958 -27.30 25.00 -16.86
N LEU A 959 -26.04 25.35 -17.14
CA LEU A 959 -24.86 24.58 -16.73
C LEU A 959 -24.04 25.39 -15.71
N ASP A 960 -23.94 24.88 -14.50
CA ASP A 960 -23.27 25.50 -13.35
C ASP A 960 -21.92 24.82 -13.06
N LEU A 961 -20.84 25.47 -13.46
CA LEU A 961 -19.45 25.04 -13.23
C LEU A 961 -18.74 25.99 -12.25
N SER A 962 -19.50 26.58 -11.32
CA SER A 962 -18.96 27.54 -10.34
C SER A 962 -17.93 26.96 -9.36
N TRP A 963 -17.84 25.63 -9.26
CA TRP A 963 -16.85 24.92 -8.44
C TRP A 963 -15.60 24.48 -9.22
N GLN A 964 -15.63 24.58 -10.56
CA GLN A 964 -14.53 24.15 -11.44
C GLN A 964 -13.49 25.26 -11.61
N GLY A 965 -12.77 25.58 -10.53
CA GLY A 965 -11.74 26.62 -10.51
C GLY A 965 -10.55 26.40 -11.47
N ARG A 966 -10.40 25.18 -12.02
CA ARG A 966 -9.33 24.82 -12.96
C ARG A 966 -9.75 24.81 -14.43
N LEU A 967 -11.02 25.10 -14.74
CA LEU A 967 -11.55 25.01 -16.09
C LEU A 967 -10.78 25.91 -17.07
N LYS A 968 -10.25 25.33 -18.15
CA LYS A 968 -9.51 25.99 -19.23
C LYS A 968 -10.30 26.04 -20.52
N LYS A 969 -11.03 24.97 -20.87
CA LYS A 969 -11.78 24.87 -22.13
C LYS A 969 -13.19 24.36 -21.90
N LEU A 970 -14.17 25.03 -22.50
CA LEU A 970 -15.57 24.60 -22.51
C LEU A 970 -16.14 24.71 -23.94
N ASP A 971 -16.70 23.62 -24.47
CA ASP A 971 -17.50 23.63 -25.70
C ASP A 971 -18.88 23.01 -25.47
N VAL A 972 -19.91 23.85 -25.53
CA VAL A 972 -21.32 23.49 -25.35
C VAL A 972 -22.18 23.96 -26.52
N ARG A 973 -21.56 24.14 -27.69
CA ARG A 973 -22.26 24.48 -28.93
C ARG A 973 -23.27 23.42 -29.35
N GLY A 974 -24.34 23.82 -30.06
CA GLY A 974 -25.41 22.92 -30.48
C GLY A 974 -26.30 22.36 -29.33
N THR A 975 -26.09 22.82 -28.09
CA THR A 975 -26.91 22.45 -26.93
C THR A 975 -28.12 23.39 -26.78
N GLY A 976 -28.98 23.13 -25.78
CA GLY A 976 -30.14 23.98 -25.46
C GLY A 976 -29.93 24.87 -24.24
N LEU A 977 -28.69 25.16 -23.87
CA LEU A 977 -28.36 25.97 -22.69
C LEU A 977 -28.70 27.44 -22.93
N THR A 978 -29.42 28.05 -21.99
CA THR A 978 -29.64 29.50 -21.96
C THR A 978 -28.65 30.23 -21.05
N ARG A 979 -27.97 29.50 -20.16
CA ARG A 979 -26.99 30.05 -19.22
C ARG A 979 -25.86 29.09 -18.89
N VAL A 980 -24.64 29.64 -18.78
CA VAL A 980 -23.47 28.96 -18.22
C VAL A 980 -22.92 29.78 -17.06
N LYS A 981 -22.66 29.16 -15.91
CA LYS A 981 -21.93 29.78 -14.79
C LYS A 981 -20.55 29.16 -14.67
N LEU A 982 -19.55 30.00 -14.46
CA LEU A 982 -18.15 29.60 -14.34
C LEU A 982 -17.60 30.03 -12.98
N ALA A 983 -16.61 29.31 -12.47
CA ALA A 983 -15.92 29.68 -11.24
C ALA A 983 -15.20 31.04 -11.41
N THR A 984 -15.32 31.92 -10.41
CA THR A 984 -14.60 33.19 -10.39
C THR A 984 -13.09 32.95 -10.44
N GLY A 985 -12.41 33.57 -11.41
CA GLY A 985 -10.96 33.42 -11.58
C GLY A 985 -10.50 32.14 -12.28
N ALA A 986 -11.42 31.33 -12.83
CA ALA A 986 -11.05 30.16 -13.63
C ALA A 986 -10.15 30.57 -14.84
N PRO A 987 -9.09 29.80 -15.14
CA PRO A 987 -8.12 30.13 -16.19
C PRO A 987 -8.65 29.76 -17.60
N VAL A 988 -9.89 30.13 -17.91
CA VAL A 988 -10.55 29.80 -19.17
C VAL A 988 -9.84 30.50 -20.33
N VAL A 989 -9.35 29.73 -21.30
CA VAL A 989 -8.73 30.21 -22.54
C VAL A 989 -9.61 30.00 -23.76
N GLN A 990 -10.60 29.10 -23.67
CA GLN A 990 -11.56 28.83 -24.74
C GLN A 990 -12.96 28.61 -24.16
N LEU A 991 -13.93 29.37 -24.67
CA LEU A 991 -15.33 29.34 -24.26
C LEU A 991 -16.22 29.35 -25.51
N CYS A 992 -16.76 28.18 -25.87
CA CYS A 992 -17.65 28.02 -27.02
C CYS A 992 -19.09 27.81 -26.55
N LEU A 993 -19.96 28.77 -26.86
CA LEU A 993 -21.34 28.83 -26.36
C LEU A 993 -22.37 28.67 -27.49
N PRO A 994 -23.56 28.08 -27.20
CA PRO A 994 -24.60 27.85 -28.21
C PRO A 994 -25.33 29.14 -28.58
N ASP A 995 -26.06 29.10 -29.70
CA ASP A 995 -26.92 30.19 -30.18
C ASP A 995 -28.15 30.46 -29.30
N THR A 996 -28.43 29.54 -28.38
CA THR A 996 -29.55 29.59 -27.41
C THR A 996 -29.24 30.37 -26.13
N ILE A 997 -28.01 30.86 -25.93
CA ILE A 997 -27.66 31.65 -24.73
C ILE A 997 -28.51 32.91 -24.62
N GLU A 998 -29.12 33.08 -23.45
CA GLU A 998 -29.88 34.27 -23.07
C GLU A 998 -29.12 35.14 -22.05
N GLU A 999 -28.34 34.52 -21.16
CA GLU A 999 -27.51 35.20 -20.16
C GLU A 999 -26.02 35.00 -20.46
N LEU A 1000 -25.38 36.03 -21.03
CA LEU A 1000 -23.95 36.05 -21.32
C LEU A 1000 -23.20 36.77 -20.19
N PHE A 1001 -22.73 36.01 -19.20
CA PHE A 1001 -21.99 36.55 -18.04
C PHE A 1001 -20.51 36.19 -18.16
N LEU A 1002 -19.67 37.22 -18.29
CA LEU A 1002 -18.22 37.14 -18.43
C LEU A 1002 -17.58 37.91 -17.28
N GLU A 1003 -17.24 37.22 -16.20
CA GLU A 1003 -16.80 37.85 -14.96
C GLU A 1003 -15.50 37.20 -14.47
N TYR A 1004 -14.43 37.99 -14.31
CA TYR A 1004 -13.13 37.59 -13.77
C TYR A 1004 -12.40 36.48 -14.56
N LEU A 1005 -12.63 36.38 -15.88
CA LEU A 1005 -11.98 35.42 -16.77
C LEU A 1005 -10.71 36.00 -17.37
N THR A 1006 -9.67 36.17 -16.54
CA THR A 1006 -8.45 36.92 -16.90
C THR A 1006 -7.60 36.33 -18.01
N LYS A 1007 -7.79 35.04 -18.32
CA LYS A 1007 -7.05 34.32 -19.39
C LYS A 1007 -7.83 34.22 -20.71
N LEU A 1008 -9.11 34.62 -20.72
CA LEU A 1008 -9.95 34.52 -21.91
C LEU A 1008 -9.66 35.70 -22.84
N SER A 1009 -9.39 35.39 -24.11
CA SER A 1009 -9.21 36.39 -25.17
C SER A 1009 -10.38 36.39 -26.15
N ASP A 1010 -10.51 37.43 -26.97
CA ASP A 1010 -11.51 37.49 -28.05
C ASP A 1010 -11.47 36.27 -28.98
N SER A 1011 -10.29 35.78 -29.33
CA SER A 1011 -10.16 34.55 -30.17
C SER A 1011 -10.63 33.27 -29.47
N GLY A 1012 -10.64 33.28 -28.13
CA GLY A 1012 -11.09 32.17 -27.31
C GLY A 1012 -12.59 32.17 -27.06
N LEU A 1013 -13.28 33.31 -27.24
CA LEU A 1013 -14.73 33.43 -27.07
C LEU A 1013 -15.46 33.17 -28.39
N ILE A 1014 -16.10 32.00 -28.49
CA ILE A 1014 -16.82 31.57 -29.71
C ILE A 1014 -18.31 31.48 -29.39
N LEU A 1015 -19.12 32.33 -30.03
CA LEU A 1015 -20.57 32.33 -29.89
C LEU A 1015 -21.20 31.85 -31.20
N GLU A 1016 -22.02 30.79 -31.17
CA GLU A 1016 -22.79 30.37 -32.36
C GLU A 1016 -23.81 31.44 -32.80
N GLY A 1017 -24.31 32.23 -31.84
CA GLY A 1017 -25.20 33.36 -32.11
C GLY A 1017 -25.30 34.31 -30.93
N ILE A 1018 -25.68 35.56 -31.20
CA ILE A 1018 -25.91 36.61 -30.18
C ILE A 1018 -27.38 37.05 -30.09
N ASN A 1019 -28.22 36.53 -30.98
CA ASN A 1019 -29.59 37.00 -31.19
C ASN A 1019 -30.52 36.76 -29.99
N ASN A 1020 -30.23 35.74 -29.18
CA ASN A 1020 -31.04 35.40 -28.00
C ASN A 1020 -30.57 36.05 -26.70
N VAL A 1021 -29.41 36.72 -26.69
CA VAL A 1021 -28.85 37.33 -25.49
C VAL A 1021 -29.76 38.46 -25.01
N ARG A 1022 -30.35 38.28 -23.83
CA ARG A 1022 -31.20 39.26 -23.12
C ARG A 1022 -30.45 39.95 -21.99
N GLY A 1023 -29.49 39.25 -21.38
CA GLY A 1023 -28.67 39.73 -20.27
C GLY A 1023 -27.19 39.65 -20.58
N TYR A 1024 -26.45 40.74 -20.34
CA TYR A 1024 -25.00 40.78 -20.51
C TYR A 1024 -24.29 41.29 -19.25
N ARG A 1025 -23.34 40.54 -18.69
CA ARG A 1025 -22.50 41.03 -17.57
C ARG A 1025 -21.05 40.92 -17.97
N TYR A 1026 -20.29 41.98 -17.77
CA TYR A 1026 -18.86 42.00 -18.01
C TYR A 1026 -18.12 42.67 -16.87
N THR A 1027 -17.17 41.95 -16.29
CA THR A 1027 -16.27 42.46 -15.24
C THR A 1027 -14.90 41.78 -15.36
N ASN A 1028 -13.80 42.54 -15.30
CA ASN A 1028 -12.42 42.02 -15.17
C ASN A 1028 -12.04 40.89 -16.14
N CYS A 1029 -12.35 41.04 -17.43
CA CYS A 1029 -11.94 40.12 -18.51
C CYS A 1029 -11.03 40.86 -19.53
N PRO A 1030 -9.78 41.23 -19.16
CA PRO A 1030 -8.93 42.15 -19.90
C PRO A 1030 -8.60 41.73 -21.35
N GLY A 1031 -8.71 40.45 -21.69
CA GLY A 1031 -8.48 39.95 -23.06
C GLY A 1031 -9.68 40.07 -24.00
N ILE A 1032 -10.83 40.56 -23.51
CA ILE A 1032 -12.07 40.76 -24.29
C ILE A 1032 -12.44 42.23 -24.25
N ASP A 1033 -12.79 42.81 -25.41
CA ASP A 1033 -13.41 44.14 -25.46
C ASP A 1033 -14.91 44.04 -25.11
N GLY A 1034 -15.21 44.19 -23.81
CA GLY A 1034 -16.57 44.11 -23.31
C GLY A 1034 -17.50 45.20 -23.85
N PHE A 1035 -16.96 46.38 -24.15
CA PHE A 1035 -17.75 47.47 -24.72
C PHE A 1035 -18.09 47.19 -26.19
N ALA A 1036 -17.15 46.69 -26.98
CA ALA A 1036 -17.42 46.28 -28.37
C ALA A 1036 -18.47 45.15 -28.44
N MET A 1037 -18.47 44.21 -27.48
CA MET A 1037 -19.52 43.19 -27.40
C MET A 1037 -20.89 43.81 -27.08
N LEU A 1038 -20.97 44.72 -26.10
CA LEU A 1038 -22.21 45.45 -25.78
C LEU A 1038 -22.74 46.20 -27.00
N GLU A 1039 -21.87 46.85 -27.76
CA GLU A 1039 -22.22 47.52 -29.02
C GLU A 1039 -22.80 46.55 -30.05
N ARG A 1040 -22.18 45.39 -30.25
CA ARG A 1040 -22.70 44.35 -31.16
C ARG A 1040 -24.10 43.87 -30.74
N LEU A 1041 -24.32 43.65 -29.44
CA LEU A 1041 -25.61 43.24 -28.88
C LEU A 1041 -26.68 44.34 -29.05
N HIS A 1042 -26.31 45.60 -28.82
CA HIS A 1042 -27.17 46.76 -29.03
C HIS A 1042 -27.57 46.92 -30.50
N GLN A 1043 -26.63 46.82 -31.44
CA GLN A 1043 -26.92 46.91 -32.87
C GLN A 1043 -27.85 45.78 -33.35
N ALA A 1044 -27.64 44.56 -32.84
CA ALA A 1044 -28.56 43.45 -33.09
C ALA A 1044 -29.98 43.73 -32.56
N ARG A 1045 -30.11 44.38 -31.40
CA ARG A 1045 -31.45 44.80 -30.91
C ARG A 1045 -32.08 45.85 -31.82
N LEU A 1046 -31.32 46.87 -32.25
CA LEU A 1046 -31.85 47.95 -33.10
C LEU A 1046 -32.33 47.45 -34.46
N ASN A 1047 -31.62 46.50 -35.07
CA ASN A 1047 -31.99 45.96 -36.38
C ASN A 1047 -33.07 44.85 -36.29
N GLY A 1048 -33.59 44.55 -35.10
CA GLY A 1048 -34.62 43.56 -34.84
C GLY A 1048 -34.14 42.10 -34.78
N SER A 1049 -32.82 41.85 -34.89
CA SER A 1049 -32.26 40.49 -34.84
C SER A 1049 -31.87 40.02 -33.44
N GLY A 1050 -31.81 40.92 -32.44
CA GLY A 1050 -31.33 40.67 -31.08
C GLY A 1050 -32.34 41.03 -29.98
N LYS A 1051 -32.11 40.54 -28.75
CA LYS A 1051 -33.05 40.66 -27.63
C LYS A 1051 -32.48 41.34 -26.37
N LEU A 1052 -31.34 42.04 -26.45
CA LEU A 1052 -30.66 42.62 -25.28
C LEU A 1052 -31.60 43.49 -24.45
N GLU A 1053 -31.92 43.12 -23.21
CA GLU A 1053 -32.79 43.89 -22.31
C GLU A 1053 -32.01 44.54 -21.16
N ARG A 1054 -30.94 43.88 -20.71
CA ARG A 1054 -30.20 44.26 -19.50
C ARG A 1054 -28.71 44.09 -19.69
N PHE A 1055 -27.93 44.94 -19.04
CA PHE A 1055 -26.49 44.73 -18.98
C PHE A 1055 -25.85 45.26 -17.70
N VAL A 1056 -24.60 44.85 -17.43
CA VAL A 1056 -23.67 45.44 -16.46
C VAL A 1056 -22.31 45.56 -17.12
N LEU A 1057 -21.77 46.78 -17.20
CA LEU A 1057 -20.46 47.04 -17.79
C LEU A 1057 -19.79 48.22 -17.07
N GLU A 1058 -18.57 48.02 -16.59
CA GLU A 1058 -17.72 49.08 -16.06
C GLU A 1058 -16.98 49.81 -17.19
N ILE A 1059 -17.00 51.14 -17.16
CA ILE A 1059 -16.35 52.02 -18.13
C ILE A 1059 -15.49 53.08 -17.44
N ASP A 1060 -14.37 53.49 -18.06
CA ASP A 1060 -13.66 54.75 -17.77
C ASP A 1060 -13.37 55.44 -19.09
N ARG A 1061 -14.27 56.35 -19.52
CA ARG A 1061 -14.23 56.95 -20.86
C ARG A 1061 -14.66 58.41 -20.89
N GLU A 1062 -14.34 59.06 -21.99
CA GLU A 1062 -14.87 60.38 -22.37
C GLU A 1062 -16.01 60.21 -23.39
N ASP A 1063 -17.09 60.97 -23.24
CA ASP A 1063 -18.26 60.97 -24.14
C ASP A 1063 -18.99 62.33 -24.10
N ASP A 1064 -19.82 62.67 -25.08
CA ASP A 1064 -20.60 63.92 -25.09
C ASP A 1064 -21.98 63.81 -24.40
N GLY A 1065 -22.28 62.66 -23.79
CA GLY A 1065 -23.57 62.33 -23.16
C GLY A 1065 -24.47 61.46 -24.05
N THR A 1066 -24.10 61.22 -25.31
CA THR A 1066 -24.84 60.34 -26.21
C THR A 1066 -24.87 58.90 -25.71
N LEU A 1067 -23.83 58.42 -25.03
CA LEU A 1067 -23.75 57.08 -24.48
C LEU A 1067 -24.74 56.86 -23.32
N LEU A 1068 -24.92 57.87 -22.47
CA LEU A 1068 -25.93 57.86 -21.39
C LEU A 1068 -27.35 57.77 -21.97
N LYS A 1069 -27.62 58.52 -23.04
CA LYS A 1069 -28.92 58.45 -23.73
C LYS A 1069 -29.13 57.11 -24.41
N LYS A 1070 -28.11 56.60 -25.10
CA LYS A 1070 -28.16 55.36 -25.89
C LYS A 1070 -28.52 54.14 -25.05
N TYR A 1071 -28.01 54.07 -23.82
CA TYR A 1071 -28.20 52.93 -22.94
C TYR A 1071 -29.23 53.18 -21.82
N TYR A 1072 -29.96 54.29 -21.86
CA TYR A 1072 -30.85 54.71 -20.77
C TYR A 1072 -31.96 53.68 -20.46
N ASP A 1073 -32.59 53.16 -21.51
CA ASP A 1073 -33.77 52.30 -21.43
C ASP A 1073 -33.47 50.82 -21.15
N TYR A 1074 -32.20 50.45 -20.99
CA TYR A 1074 -31.81 49.10 -20.59
C TYR A 1074 -31.92 48.96 -19.06
N GLY A 1075 -32.29 47.77 -18.60
CA GLY A 1075 -32.19 47.40 -17.18
C GLY A 1075 -30.79 46.95 -16.79
N THR A 1076 -30.60 46.65 -15.52
CA THR A 1076 -29.35 46.15 -14.94
C THR A 1076 -29.60 44.96 -14.00
N TYR A 1077 -28.55 44.56 -13.30
CA TYR A 1077 -28.61 43.57 -12.23
C TYR A 1077 -28.08 44.17 -10.92
N THR A 1078 -28.68 43.78 -9.80
CA THR A 1078 -28.18 44.08 -8.45
C THR A 1078 -26.83 43.40 -8.20
N GLN A 1079 -26.15 43.76 -7.10
CA GLN A 1079 -24.94 43.05 -6.65
C GLN A 1079 -25.19 41.56 -6.40
N THR A 1080 -26.39 41.18 -5.94
CA THR A 1080 -26.79 39.78 -5.72
C THR A 1080 -27.22 39.06 -7.00
N GLY A 1081 -27.22 39.74 -8.16
CA GLY A 1081 -27.60 39.17 -9.46
C GLY A 1081 -29.10 39.18 -9.74
N ALA A 1082 -29.92 39.84 -8.93
CA ALA A 1082 -31.35 40.01 -9.19
C ALA A 1082 -31.58 41.06 -10.28
N VAL A 1083 -32.67 40.92 -11.04
CA VAL A 1083 -33.06 41.91 -12.07
C VAL A 1083 -33.39 43.25 -11.42
N ASP A 1084 -32.86 44.33 -11.99
CA ASP A 1084 -33.15 45.71 -11.62
C ASP A 1084 -33.50 46.53 -12.86
N ASP A 1085 -34.78 46.71 -13.12
CA ASP A 1085 -35.26 47.50 -14.26
C ASP A 1085 -35.35 49.01 -13.92
N ARG A 1086 -35.10 49.41 -12.65
CA ARG A 1086 -35.12 50.81 -12.19
C ARG A 1086 -33.82 51.53 -12.51
N HIS A 1087 -32.70 50.82 -12.55
CA HIS A 1087 -31.39 51.38 -12.91
C HIS A 1087 -30.88 50.79 -14.24
N SER A 1088 -29.86 51.40 -14.82
CA SER A 1088 -29.21 50.92 -16.04
C SER A 1088 -27.75 50.50 -15.79
N GLY A 1089 -27.16 49.81 -16.77
CA GLY A 1089 -26.00 48.92 -16.61
C GLY A 1089 -24.62 49.54 -16.56
N LEU A 1090 -24.47 50.84 -16.80
CA LEU A 1090 -23.16 51.49 -16.83
C LEU A 1090 -22.65 51.76 -15.41
N ARG A 1091 -21.38 51.41 -15.17
CA ARG A 1091 -20.67 51.61 -13.89
C ARG A 1091 -19.30 52.24 -14.13
N GLY A 1092 -18.66 52.74 -13.08
CA GLY A 1092 -17.29 53.28 -13.15
C GLY A 1092 -17.27 54.80 -13.28
N LYS A 1093 -16.63 55.33 -14.32
CA LYS A 1093 -16.42 56.77 -14.53
C LYS A 1093 -16.70 57.19 -15.97
N LEU A 1094 -17.47 58.26 -16.14
CA LEU A 1094 -17.69 58.91 -17.43
C LEU A 1094 -17.33 60.39 -17.31
N THR A 1095 -16.38 60.87 -18.12
CA THR A 1095 -16.04 62.29 -18.18
C THR A 1095 -16.71 62.91 -19.40
N LEU A 1096 -17.67 63.80 -19.18
CA LEU A 1096 -18.38 64.43 -20.27
C LEU A 1096 -17.46 65.42 -21.00
N THR A 1097 -17.55 65.46 -22.33
CA THR A 1097 -16.84 66.44 -23.18
C THR A 1097 -17.67 67.69 -23.43
N LYS A 1098 -18.96 67.64 -23.10
CA LYS A 1098 -19.92 68.74 -23.20
C LYS A 1098 -20.72 68.88 -21.90
N TYR A 1099 -21.07 70.11 -21.54
CA TYR A 1099 -21.98 70.39 -20.43
C TYR A 1099 -23.41 69.91 -20.76
N LEU A 1100 -24.04 69.16 -19.85
CA LEU A 1100 -25.46 68.78 -19.88
C LEU A 1100 -26.25 69.64 -18.88
N ALA A 1101 -27.51 69.95 -19.16
CA ALA A 1101 -28.32 70.71 -18.20
C ALA A 1101 -28.43 69.96 -16.86
N ASP A 1102 -28.42 70.68 -15.74
CA ASP A 1102 -28.39 70.07 -14.39
C ASP A 1102 -29.54 69.08 -14.16
N GLU A 1103 -30.73 69.37 -14.68
CA GLU A 1103 -31.90 68.45 -14.64
C GLU A 1103 -31.66 67.14 -15.43
N GLU A 1104 -30.97 67.20 -16.57
CA GLU A 1104 -30.61 66.00 -17.34
C GLU A 1104 -29.51 65.21 -16.63
N LEU A 1105 -28.55 65.89 -16.01
CA LEU A 1105 -27.49 65.26 -15.23
C LEU A 1105 -28.06 64.53 -13.99
N GLU A 1106 -28.97 65.15 -13.24
CA GLU A 1106 -29.66 64.52 -12.10
C GLU A 1106 -30.46 63.29 -12.53
N LYS A 1107 -31.18 63.38 -13.66
CA LYS A 1107 -31.91 62.25 -14.25
C LYS A 1107 -30.97 61.09 -14.59
N TYR A 1108 -29.83 61.36 -15.21
CA TYR A 1108 -28.84 60.33 -15.52
C TYR A 1108 -28.18 59.76 -14.26
N ALA A 1109 -27.82 60.60 -13.28
CA ALA A 1109 -27.27 60.15 -12.00
C ALA A 1109 -28.24 59.24 -11.24
N ALA A 1110 -29.55 59.52 -11.27
CA ALA A 1110 -30.57 58.66 -10.69
C ALA A 1110 -30.73 57.31 -11.42
N ARG A 1111 -30.52 57.29 -12.75
CA ARG A 1111 -30.61 56.06 -13.55
C ARG A 1111 -29.33 55.21 -13.48
N TYR A 1112 -28.16 55.83 -13.30
CA TYR A 1112 -26.85 55.20 -13.24
C TYR A 1112 -26.17 55.43 -11.88
N PRO A 1113 -26.69 54.86 -10.78
CA PRO A 1113 -26.21 55.15 -9.43
C PRO A 1113 -24.76 54.71 -9.17
N GLU A 1114 -24.23 53.79 -9.99
CA GLU A 1114 -22.88 53.24 -9.89
C GLU A 1114 -21.91 53.87 -10.92
N LEU A 1115 -22.33 54.89 -11.67
CA LEU A 1115 -21.49 55.62 -12.64
C LEU A 1115 -21.17 57.02 -12.12
N THR A 1116 -19.89 57.30 -11.92
CA THR A 1116 -19.43 58.66 -11.59
C THR A 1116 -19.39 59.50 -12.86
N ILE A 1117 -20.38 60.37 -13.05
CA ILE A 1117 -20.44 61.30 -14.18
C ILE A 1117 -19.72 62.60 -13.80
N LYS A 1118 -18.60 62.90 -14.46
CA LYS A 1118 -17.84 64.14 -14.30
C LYS A 1118 -18.14 65.09 -15.46
N GLN A 1119 -18.76 66.22 -15.19
CA GLN A 1119 -19.11 67.20 -16.21
C GLN A 1119 -18.01 68.28 -16.35
N PRO A 1120 -17.73 68.81 -17.56
CA PRO A 1120 -16.82 69.94 -17.72
C PRO A 1120 -17.48 71.22 -17.18
N PRO A 1121 -16.71 72.27 -16.87
CA PRO A 1121 -17.27 73.53 -16.39
C PRO A 1121 -18.24 74.13 -17.42
N TYR A 1122 -19.31 74.75 -16.94
CA TYR A 1122 -20.27 75.46 -17.79
C TYR A 1122 -19.55 76.60 -18.54
N THR A 1123 -19.62 76.59 -19.87
CA THR A 1123 -19.15 77.69 -20.73
C THR A 1123 -20.35 78.29 -21.45
N MET A 1124 -20.57 79.60 -21.27
CA MET A 1124 -21.67 80.37 -21.89
C MET A 1124 -21.61 80.41 -23.40
#